data_AF-A0A1C5XS77-F1
#
_entry.id   AF-A0A1C5XS77-F1
#
_cell.length_a   1.000
_cell.length_b   1.000
_cell.length_c   1.000
_cell.angle_alpha   90.00
_cell.angle_beta   90.00
_cell.angle_gamma   90.00
#
_symmetry.space_group_name_H-M   'P 1'
#
loop_
_entity.id
_entity.type
_entity.pdbx_description
1 polymer ?
#
loop_
_entity_poly.entity_id
_entity_poly.type
_entity_poly.pdbx_seq_one_letter_code
_entity_poly.pdbx_strand_id
1 'polypeptide(L)'
;MKRNLFLFIMRMQMRKILSLAAILNLAILAAWGQQKSWTADNGNGTFTNPLFYDEFSDPDMIRVNDTFYLVGTTMHCNPGLVVLESKDLVNWEFCSYAFDRIPVDDSRFRLEGGKEAYGQGIWAPCIRYHEGKFYIFSNINGIGMQIFVSENPKGPWKHHNMGGATHDVSVLFDNGKIYAIYGYDEVHCVEIKPDLSGFVEGSDRCIIPRGNAMGEGHHAYKINGRYYIISADYAPMGRMMCARADKLEGPYETRVISCRETMGTEHSTWITNVPMDGAMPEMKKWKMEIRKPNADNMGCATLHQGGIIQLENGDWWGFSMLDFLAVGRTTCLSPVTWVDGWPYFGLENNLGRSPRTWFKPDVSTKVTPHAPYVRSDNFDSGKLLPVWQWNHLPDDSKWAIKKGRLRLHTMPAKDFYWAKNTLTQRGIGPVSVTTVTLDASHMKEGDIAGLGLLNIPYEWIGIAIKAKKPCLHYYDLGTDETIEMPLNQPRMFLRITGDFEHEWAEFSYSFDGVNFWNIGKRLPIPYQTKIFQGARYALFAFNRQGKEGGYAEFDDFNVEEPLADRSRNIPLGKTVSFLNLGNRQWMQANPRKMVYSVWEDMKKRNPSDCMFEVQDRGNGKVVLKAVNGTGYMAVAGLGMSGDLRLSSVETEDCLFMWQDMLHGQCMLMSLKTHRYVGLDPASGEAYAADWPGTSASRMNGTVFLWKEVKSNGK
;
A
#
# COMPACT_ATOMS: atom_id res chain seq x y z
N MET A 1 47.77 0.38 53.12
CA MET A 1 46.35 0.00 52.84
C MET A 1 45.53 1.07 52.10
N LYS A 2 45.57 2.37 52.47
CA LYS A 2 44.69 3.39 51.85
C LYS A 2 44.90 3.64 50.34
N ARG A 3 46.13 3.51 49.82
CA ARG A 3 46.45 3.75 48.40
C ARG A 3 45.90 2.67 47.45
N ASN A 4 45.85 1.41 47.90
CA ASN A 4 45.32 0.30 47.10
C ASN A 4 43.78 0.32 47.02
N LEU A 5 43.10 0.75 48.08
CA LEU A 5 41.64 0.90 48.09
C LEU A 5 41.19 2.02 47.14
N PHE A 6 41.93 3.13 47.09
CA PHE A 6 41.66 4.24 46.19
C PHE A 6 41.79 3.84 44.71
N LEU A 7 42.88 3.14 44.35
CA LEU A 7 43.08 2.63 42.99
C LEU A 7 42.03 1.58 42.56
N PHE A 8 41.54 0.77 43.50
CA PHE A 8 40.50 -0.22 43.24
C PHE A 8 39.14 0.44 42.95
N ILE A 9 38.76 1.44 43.75
CA ILE A 9 37.52 2.22 43.56
C ILE A 9 37.57 3.00 42.23
N MET A 10 38.71 3.62 41.90
CA MET A 10 38.90 4.33 40.63
C MET A 10 38.75 3.40 39.41
N ARG A 11 39.30 2.18 39.47
CA ARG A 11 39.15 1.16 38.41
C ARG A 11 37.71 0.68 38.26
N MET A 12 36.97 0.51 39.36
CA MET A 12 35.55 0.18 39.31
C MET A 12 34.70 1.30 38.72
N GLN A 13 34.97 2.56 39.09
CA GLN A 13 34.27 3.72 38.52
C GLN A 13 34.60 3.91 37.04
N MET A 14 35.86 3.78 36.61
CA MET A 14 36.22 3.81 35.18
C MET A 14 35.56 2.69 34.39
N ARG A 15 35.48 1.46 34.92
CA ARG A 15 34.75 0.37 34.26
C ARG A 15 33.27 0.67 34.11
N LYS A 16 32.61 1.21 35.15
CA LYS A 16 31.21 1.62 35.06
C LYS A 16 30.97 2.75 34.05
N ILE A 17 31.86 3.74 33.99
CA ILE A 17 31.78 4.85 33.03
C ILE A 17 32.00 4.35 31.59
N LEU A 18 32.98 3.47 31.36
CA LEU A 18 33.22 2.86 30.05
C LEU A 18 32.06 1.95 29.62
N SER A 19 31.45 1.21 30.54
CA SER A 19 30.24 0.42 30.26
C SER A 19 29.03 1.30 29.95
N LEU A 20 28.80 2.39 30.70
CA LEU A 20 27.74 3.35 30.39
C LEU A 20 27.97 4.03 29.04
N ALA A 21 29.20 4.44 28.74
CA ALA A 21 29.55 5.05 27.45
C ALA A 21 29.40 4.06 26.29
N ALA A 22 29.72 2.77 26.47
CA ALA A 22 29.48 1.74 25.47
C ALA A 22 27.98 1.47 25.25
N ILE A 23 27.18 1.43 26.31
CA ILE A 23 25.71 1.29 26.23
C ILE A 23 25.08 2.52 25.57
N LEU A 24 25.56 3.72 25.90
CA LEU A 24 25.10 4.97 25.28
C LEU A 24 25.50 5.05 23.80
N ASN A 25 26.72 4.63 23.44
CA ASN A 25 27.13 4.54 22.04
C ASN A 25 26.37 3.46 21.26
N LEU A 26 26.04 2.32 21.87
CA LEU A 26 25.17 1.29 21.27
C LEU A 26 23.74 1.79 21.11
N ALA A 27 23.20 2.55 22.07
CA ALA A 27 21.88 3.17 21.98
C ALA A 27 21.84 4.31 20.95
N ILE A 28 22.92 5.09 20.82
CA ILE A 28 23.05 6.14 19.80
C ILE A 28 23.23 5.52 18.40
N LEU A 29 24.03 4.46 18.25
CA LEU A 29 24.15 3.71 16.99
C LEU A 29 22.84 3.00 16.62
N ALA A 30 22.09 2.48 17.59
CA ALA A 30 20.76 1.90 17.37
C ALA A 30 19.72 2.97 16.99
N ALA A 31 19.80 4.18 17.55
CA ALA A 31 18.93 5.30 17.22
C ALA A 31 19.24 5.94 15.84
N TRP A 32 20.49 5.82 15.37
CA TRP A 32 20.92 6.30 14.04
C TRP A 32 20.81 5.23 12.96
N GLY A 33 20.63 3.96 13.36
CA GLY A 33 20.40 2.81 12.50
C GLY A 33 18.96 2.31 12.49
N GLN A 34 18.00 3.05 13.06
CA GLN A 34 16.59 2.68 12.94
C GLN A 34 16.19 2.82 11.47
N GLN A 35 16.11 1.68 10.80
CA GLN A 35 15.72 1.55 9.41
C GLN A 35 14.42 2.30 9.17
N LYS A 36 14.44 3.25 8.24
CA LYS A 36 13.27 4.07 7.91
C LYS A 36 12.37 3.26 6.98
N SER A 37 11.15 2.98 7.43
CA SER A 37 10.10 2.37 6.61
C SER A 37 9.13 3.44 6.12
N TRP A 38 8.44 3.18 5.00
CA TRP A 38 7.47 4.11 4.45
C TRP A 38 6.38 4.46 5.46
N THR A 39 6.09 5.75 5.58
CA THR A 39 4.93 6.28 6.30
C THR A 39 4.25 7.36 5.48
N ALA A 40 2.92 7.40 5.55
CA ALA A 40 2.11 8.43 4.91
C ALA A 40 2.27 9.79 5.60
N ASP A 41 2.56 9.81 6.91
CA ASP A 41 2.77 11.05 7.66
C ASP A 41 4.08 11.73 7.25
N ASN A 42 4.00 12.96 6.77
CA ASN A 42 5.15 13.72 6.30
C ASN A 42 5.96 14.36 7.44
N GLY A 43 5.51 14.24 8.69
CA GLY A 43 6.16 14.81 9.88
C GLY A 43 6.05 16.33 10.01
N ASN A 44 5.27 16.98 9.14
CA ASN A 44 5.07 18.43 9.11
C ASN A 44 3.58 18.82 9.31
N GLY A 45 2.73 17.88 9.74
CA GLY A 45 1.27 18.09 9.88
C GLY A 45 0.45 17.82 8.62
N THR A 46 1.07 17.25 7.59
CA THR A 46 0.38 16.71 6.40
C THR A 46 0.63 15.21 6.26
N PHE A 47 -0.22 14.55 5.49
CA PHE A 47 -0.02 13.17 5.05
C PHE A 47 -0.01 13.08 3.52
N THR A 48 0.53 12.00 2.96
CA THR A 48 0.54 11.73 1.52
C THR A 48 0.04 10.32 1.24
N ASN A 49 -0.92 10.18 0.33
CA ASN A 49 -1.42 8.89 -0.14
C ASN A 49 -0.38 8.12 -0.99
N PRO A 50 -0.42 6.77 -0.96
CA PRO A 50 -1.32 5.94 -0.15
C PRO A 50 -0.93 5.85 1.34
N LEU A 51 -1.86 5.45 2.21
CA LEU A 51 -1.62 5.26 3.66
C LEU A 51 -0.52 4.23 3.93
N PHE A 52 -0.50 3.18 3.11
CA PHE A 52 0.52 2.13 3.12
C PHE A 52 1.06 1.94 1.72
N TYR A 53 2.38 1.80 1.59
CA TYR A 53 3.02 1.41 0.33
C TYR A 53 3.26 -0.10 0.28
N ASP A 54 2.30 -0.85 0.80
CA ASP A 54 2.12 -2.28 0.63
C ASP A 54 0.63 -2.58 0.50
N GLU A 55 0.30 -3.80 0.13
CA GLU A 55 -1.09 -4.21 -0.04
C GLU A 55 -1.89 -4.09 1.28
N PHE A 56 -3.04 -3.42 1.17
CA PHE A 56 -4.11 -3.42 2.16
C PHE A 56 -5.44 -3.26 1.40
N SER A 57 -6.02 -4.39 1.01
CA SER A 57 -7.17 -4.46 0.12
C SER A 57 -8.50 -4.47 0.88
N ASP A 58 -9.57 -4.00 0.21
CA ASP A 58 -10.94 -4.02 0.70
C ASP A 58 -11.08 -3.41 2.12
N PRO A 59 -10.61 -2.16 2.33
CA PRO A 59 -10.58 -1.57 3.67
C PRO A 59 -11.99 -1.33 4.21
N ASP A 60 -12.27 -1.73 5.46
CA ASP A 60 -13.42 -1.25 6.23
C ASP A 60 -12.97 -0.69 7.58
N MET A 61 -13.60 0.40 8.02
CA MET A 61 -13.14 1.19 9.13
C MET A 61 -14.27 1.63 10.06
N ILE A 62 -14.01 1.59 11.36
CA ILE A 62 -14.89 2.16 12.39
C ILE A 62 -14.11 3.04 13.36
N ARG A 63 -14.83 3.92 14.04
CA ARG A 63 -14.33 4.67 15.20
C ARG A 63 -15.06 4.19 16.44
N VAL A 64 -14.31 3.88 17.50
CA VAL A 64 -14.84 3.61 18.85
C VAL A 64 -14.15 4.56 19.80
N ASN A 65 -14.91 5.50 20.36
CA ASN A 65 -14.38 6.64 21.12
C ASN A 65 -13.33 7.41 20.29
N ASP A 66 -12.10 7.54 20.80
CA ASP A 66 -11.00 8.28 20.19
C ASP A 66 -10.09 7.40 19.29
N THR A 67 -10.51 6.16 19.01
CA THR A 67 -9.67 5.17 18.30
C THR A 67 -10.35 4.68 17.04
N PHE A 68 -9.57 4.63 15.96
CA PHE A 68 -9.98 4.11 14.67
C PHE A 68 -9.46 2.68 14.51
N TYR A 69 -10.28 1.80 13.94
CA TYR A 69 -9.93 0.42 13.65
C TYR A 69 -10.16 0.15 12.17
N LEU A 70 -9.19 -0.49 11.52
CA LEU A 70 -9.20 -0.82 10.11
C LEU A 70 -8.99 -2.32 9.92
N VAL A 71 -9.80 -2.93 9.06
CA VAL A 71 -9.66 -4.33 8.66
C VAL A 71 -9.56 -4.43 7.14
N GLY A 72 -8.88 -5.47 6.66
CA GLY A 72 -8.68 -5.70 5.23
C GLY A 72 -8.58 -7.18 4.86
N THR A 73 -8.76 -7.43 3.56
CA THR A 73 -8.70 -8.75 2.94
C THR A 73 -7.31 -9.38 3.07
N THR A 74 -7.26 -10.69 3.31
CA THR A 74 -6.01 -11.49 3.34
C THR A 74 -6.08 -12.77 2.51
N MET A 75 -7.21 -13.07 1.89
CA MET A 75 -7.40 -14.22 1.01
C MET A 75 -6.99 -15.54 1.69
N HIS A 76 -6.04 -16.27 1.11
CA HIS A 76 -5.59 -17.60 1.53
C HIS A 76 -4.45 -17.55 2.56
N CYS A 77 -4.10 -16.35 3.05
CA CYS A 77 -2.94 -16.14 3.89
C CYS A 77 -3.23 -16.39 5.37
N ASN A 78 -2.21 -16.83 6.11
CA ASN A 78 -2.32 -17.18 7.53
C ASN A 78 -1.15 -16.59 8.32
N PRO A 79 -1.35 -15.87 9.43
CA PRO A 79 -2.63 -15.43 10.00
C PRO A 79 -3.39 -14.49 9.04
N GLY A 80 -4.70 -14.36 9.24
CA GLY A 80 -5.58 -13.62 8.33
C GLY A 80 -6.54 -12.67 9.05
N LEU A 81 -7.18 -11.80 8.26
CA LEU A 81 -7.97 -10.64 8.74
C LEU A 81 -7.18 -9.77 9.71
N VAL A 82 -6.27 -8.96 9.14
CA VAL A 82 -5.51 -8.01 9.93
C VAL A 82 -6.42 -6.92 10.51
N VAL A 83 -6.18 -6.56 11.76
CA VAL A 83 -6.81 -5.43 12.45
C VAL A 83 -5.69 -4.43 12.78
N LEU A 84 -5.84 -3.21 12.27
CA LEU A 84 -4.96 -2.09 12.61
C LEU A 84 -5.71 -1.09 13.49
N GLU A 85 -5.00 -0.40 14.37
CA GLU A 85 -5.53 0.70 15.18
C GLU A 85 -4.81 2.01 14.90
N SER A 86 -5.52 3.13 14.98
CA SER A 86 -4.96 4.47 14.81
C SER A 86 -5.67 5.49 15.70
N LYS A 87 -4.96 6.57 16.04
CA LYS A 87 -5.52 7.74 16.73
C LYS A 87 -5.78 8.93 15.79
N ASP A 88 -5.32 8.88 14.55
CA ASP A 88 -5.35 10.02 13.62
C ASP A 88 -5.63 9.66 12.16
N LEU A 89 -6.03 8.41 11.87
CA LEU A 89 -6.28 7.83 10.53
C LEU A 89 -5.06 7.73 9.60
N VAL A 90 -3.89 8.21 10.02
CA VAL A 90 -2.68 8.28 9.18
C VAL A 90 -1.61 7.33 9.69
N ASN A 91 -1.37 7.37 11.00
CA ASN A 91 -0.38 6.54 11.67
C ASN A 91 -1.09 5.34 12.28
N TRP A 92 -0.83 4.16 11.71
CA TRP A 92 -1.48 2.91 12.09
C TRP A 92 -0.51 1.99 12.79
N GLU A 93 -1.00 1.27 13.79
CA GLU A 93 -0.29 0.23 14.52
C GLU A 93 -0.98 -1.11 14.33
N PHE A 94 -0.19 -2.19 14.29
CA PHE A 94 -0.74 -3.55 14.33
C PHE A 94 -1.51 -3.78 15.65
N CYS A 95 -2.78 -4.18 15.55
CA CYS A 95 -3.63 -4.48 16.70
C CYS A 95 -3.74 -6.00 16.92
N SER A 96 -4.24 -6.74 15.93
CA SER A 96 -4.31 -8.21 15.96
C SER A 96 -4.52 -8.81 14.56
N TYR A 97 -4.50 -10.14 14.48
CA TYR A 97 -5.18 -10.87 13.42
C TYR A 97 -6.43 -11.53 14.00
N ALA A 98 -7.52 -11.62 13.22
CA ALA A 98 -8.74 -12.27 13.71
C ALA A 98 -8.58 -13.79 13.88
N PHE A 99 -7.65 -14.40 13.15
CA PHE A 99 -7.31 -15.81 13.30
C PHE A 99 -5.85 -16.11 12.91
N ASP A 100 -5.28 -17.14 13.53
CA ASP A 100 -3.94 -17.65 13.20
C ASP A 100 -3.95 -18.63 12.02
N ARG A 101 -4.96 -19.49 11.98
CA ARG A 101 -5.20 -20.49 10.95
C ARG A 101 -6.63 -20.36 10.50
N ILE A 102 -6.85 -20.26 9.19
CA ILE A 102 -8.19 -20.12 8.63
C ILE A 102 -9.07 -21.29 9.15
N PRO A 103 -10.21 -21.00 9.80
CA PRO A 103 -10.98 -22.00 10.54
C PRO A 103 -11.90 -22.82 9.62
N VAL A 104 -11.34 -23.32 8.52
CA VAL A 104 -12.05 -24.10 7.50
C VAL A 104 -11.26 -25.37 7.20
N ASP A 105 -11.92 -26.53 7.30
CA ASP A 105 -11.36 -27.80 6.86
C ASP A 105 -11.59 -27.99 5.36
N ASP A 106 -10.70 -27.42 4.55
CA ASP A 106 -10.72 -27.60 3.10
C ASP A 106 -9.29 -27.79 2.57
N SER A 107 -9.10 -28.91 1.88
CA SER A 107 -7.85 -29.32 1.22
C SER A 107 -7.22 -28.26 0.31
N ARG A 108 -8.02 -27.35 -0.28
CA ARG A 108 -7.54 -26.22 -1.08
C ARG A 108 -6.62 -25.31 -0.28
N PHE A 109 -6.98 -24.99 0.97
CA PHE A 109 -6.17 -24.14 1.85
C PHE A 109 -4.92 -24.85 2.39
N ARG A 110 -4.81 -26.18 2.24
CA ARG A 110 -3.65 -26.97 2.67
C ARG A 110 -2.74 -27.38 1.53
N LEU A 111 -3.03 -26.96 0.29
CA LEU A 111 -2.31 -27.39 -0.92
C LEU A 111 -2.26 -28.93 -1.07
N GLU A 112 -3.39 -29.59 -0.81
CA GLU A 112 -3.50 -31.07 -0.80
C GLU A 112 -4.21 -31.61 -2.03
N GLY A 113 -3.77 -32.78 -2.50
CA GLY A 113 -4.40 -33.47 -3.62
C GLY A 113 -4.38 -32.68 -4.94
N GLY A 114 -3.41 -31.78 -5.12
CA GLY A 114 -3.33 -30.92 -6.31
C GLY A 114 -4.39 -29.82 -6.35
N LYS A 115 -4.94 -29.43 -5.20
CA LYS A 115 -5.92 -28.34 -5.05
C LYS A 115 -5.31 -27.12 -4.38
N GLU A 116 -5.81 -25.94 -4.72
CA GLU A 116 -5.31 -24.65 -4.24
C GLU A 116 -6.45 -23.68 -3.93
N ALA A 117 -6.14 -22.63 -3.16
CA ALA A 117 -7.05 -21.56 -2.78
C ALA A 117 -6.49 -20.15 -3.15
N TYR A 118 -5.61 -20.04 -4.13
CA TYR A 118 -5.11 -18.74 -4.56
C TYR A 118 -6.27 -17.84 -5.01
N GLY A 119 -6.23 -16.57 -4.57
CA GLY A 119 -7.33 -15.61 -4.78
C GLY A 119 -8.63 -15.93 -4.03
N GLN A 120 -8.67 -17.01 -3.24
CA GLN A 120 -9.82 -17.42 -2.42
C GLN A 120 -9.51 -17.23 -0.93
N GLY A 121 -10.47 -17.57 -0.06
CA GLY A 121 -10.37 -17.36 1.38
C GLY A 121 -11.12 -16.11 1.82
N ILE A 122 -10.53 -15.35 2.74
CA ILE A 122 -11.14 -14.13 3.27
C ILE A 122 -11.19 -13.06 2.19
N TRP A 123 -12.40 -12.68 1.77
CA TRP A 123 -12.68 -11.53 0.90
C TRP A 123 -13.18 -10.34 1.73
N ALA A 124 -13.69 -9.29 1.05
CA ALA A 124 -14.04 -7.99 1.63
C ALA A 124 -14.68 -8.08 3.03
N PRO A 125 -13.97 -7.62 4.08
CA PRO A 125 -14.47 -7.64 5.44
C PRO A 125 -15.32 -6.40 5.79
N CYS A 126 -16.16 -6.55 6.81
CA CYS A 126 -16.93 -5.49 7.43
C CYS A 126 -16.73 -5.55 8.96
N ILE A 127 -16.17 -4.50 9.56
CA ILE A 127 -15.99 -4.38 11.01
C ILE A 127 -17.08 -3.51 11.64
N ARG A 128 -17.67 -3.93 12.76
CA ARG A 128 -18.67 -3.16 13.51
C ARG A 128 -18.41 -3.24 15.01
N TYR A 129 -18.77 -2.18 15.72
CA TYR A 129 -18.82 -2.17 17.18
C TYR A 129 -20.26 -2.01 17.64
N HIS A 130 -20.74 -2.94 18.46
CA HIS A 130 -22.11 -2.95 18.96
C HIS A 130 -22.14 -3.55 20.36
N GLU A 131 -22.83 -2.87 21.30
CA GLU A 131 -23.05 -3.34 22.67
C GLU A 131 -21.78 -3.90 23.37
N GLY A 132 -20.67 -3.15 23.29
CA GLY A 132 -19.43 -3.54 23.97
C GLY A 132 -18.51 -4.47 23.18
N LYS A 133 -18.92 -4.93 21.98
CA LYS A 133 -18.21 -5.95 21.21
C LYS A 133 -17.86 -5.49 19.81
N PHE A 134 -16.70 -5.94 19.34
CA PHE A 134 -16.26 -5.89 17.96
C PHE A 134 -16.73 -7.13 17.21
N TYR A 135 -17.19 -6.92 15.99
CA TYR A 135 -17.61 -7.94 15.04
C TYR A 135 -16.87 -7.70 13.74
N ILE A 136 -16.29 -8.74 13.16
CA ILE A 136 -15.75 -8.72 11.79
C ILE A 136 -16.52 -9.78 11.00
N PHE A 137 -17.19 -9.35 9.95
CA PHE A 137 -17.91 -10.19 8.99
C PHE A 137 -17.08 -10.27 7.72
N SER A 138 -16.95 -11.45 7.12
CA SER A 138 -16.28 -11.62 5.82
C SER A 138 -16.86 -12.85 5.13
N ASN A 139 -16.83 -12.88 3.81
CA ASN A 139 -17.27 -14.04 3.03
C ASN A 139 -16.07 -14.88 2.57
N ILE A 140 -16.25 -16.20 2.53
CA ILE A 140 -15.38 -17.09 1.76
C ILE A 140 -16.19 -17.68 0.61
N ASN A 141 -15.78 -17.42 -0.64
CA ASN A 141 -16.50 -17.88 -1.81
C ASN A 141 -16.69 -19.41 -1.83
N GLY A 142 -17.94 -19.84 -1.99
CA GLY A 142 -18.35 -21.25 -1.95
C GLY A 142 -18.44 -21.89 -0.56
N ILE A 143 -18.11 -21.15 0.52
CA ILE A 143 -18.24 -21.62 1.92
C ILE A 143 -19.25 -20.76 2.68
N GLY A 144 -19.20 -19.44 2.49
CA GLY A 144 -20.16 -18.48 3.04
C GLY A 144 -19.58 -17.60 4.14
N MET A 145 -20.47 -16.89 4.86
CA MET A 145 -20.07 -15.85 5.80
C MET A 145 -19.39 -16.42 7.06
N GLN A 146 -18.25 -15.83 7.38
CA GLN A 146 -17.46 -16.04 8.58
C GLN A 146 -17.59 -14.80 9.47
N ILE A 147 -17.78 -15.01 10.78
CA ILE A 147 -17.94 -13.93 11.76
C ILE A 147 -16.94 -14.13 12.89
N PHE A 148 -16.24 -13.06 13.24
CA PHE A 148 -15.27 -13.03 14.34
C PHE A 148 -15.72 -11.99 15.37
N VAL A 149 -15.88 -12.40 16.62
CA VAL A 149 -16.42 -11.56 17.70
C VAL A 149 -15.43 -11.45 18.84
N SER A 150 -15.19 -10.23 19.34
CA SER A 150 -14.38 -10.02 20.54
C SER A 150 -14.85 -8.80 21.34
N GLU A 151 -14.63 -8.81 22.65
CA GLU A 151 -14.80 -7.62 23.52
C GLU A 151 -13.57 -6.69 23.45
N ASN A 152 -12.46 -7.16 22.88
CA ASN A 152 -11.21 -6.43 22.76
C ASN A 152 -10.71 -6.55 21.31
N PRO A 153 -10.37 -5.45 20.61
CA PRO A 153 -9.87 -5.51 19.24
C PRO A 153 -8.52 -6.24 19.12
N LYS A 154 -7.84 -6.48 20.25
CA LYS A 154 -6.62 -7.32 20.35
C LYS A 154 -6.91 -8.82 20.47
N GLY A 155 -8.19 -9.20 20.47
CA GLY A 155 -8.65 -10.56 20.67
C GLY A 155 -8.64 -11.01 22.14
N PRO A 156 -8.83 -12.32 22.39
CA PRO A 156 -9.05 -13.36 21.39
C PRO A 156 -10.38 -13.18 20.65
N TRP A 157 -10.42 -13.62 19.40
CA TRP A 157 -11.61 -13.57 18.56
C TRP A 157 -12.32 -14.92 18.57
N LYS A 158 -13.63 -14.91 18.83
CA LYS A 158 -14.49 -16.08 18.72
C LYS A 158 -15.02 -16.17 17.29
N HIS A 159 -14.77 -17.30 16.64
CA HIS A 159 -15.25 -17.58 15.28
C HIS A 159 -16.64 -18.22 15.27
N HIS A 160 -17.46 -17.79 14.31
CA HIS A 160 -18.74 -18.38 13.94
C HIS A 160 -18.76 -18.58 12.41
N ASN A 161 -19.06 -19.79 11.95
CA ASN A 161 -19.32 -20.08 10.54
C ASN A 161 -20.82 -20.05 10.29
N MET A 162 -21.30 -19.01 9.60
CA MET A 162 -22.73 -18.80 9.35
C MET A 162 -23.19 -19.37 8.00
N GLY A 163 -22.27 -19.53 7.04
CA GLY A 163 -22.58 -20.00 5.69
C GLY A 163 -23.36 -18.97 4.85
N GLY A 164 -24.10 -19.45 3.85
CA GLY A 164 -24.89 -18.63 2.91
C GLY A 164 -24.06 -17.91 1.85
N ALA A 165 -24.71 -17.07 1.05
CA ALA A 165 -24.10 -16.36 -0.08
C ALA A 165 -24.33 -14.85 0.04
N THR A 166 -23.40 -14.17 0.69
CA THR A 166 -23.43 -12.71 0.92
C THR A 166 -22.16 -12.07 0.36
N HIS A 167 -22.07 -12.03 -0.98
CA HIS A 167 -20.96 -11.41 -1.70
C HIS A 167 -20.82 -9.93 -1.29
N ASP A 168 -19.60 -9.52 -0.92
CA ASP A 168 -19.26 -8.16 -0.54
C ASP A 168 -20.20 -7.50 0.49
N VAL A 169 -20.27 -8.16 1.65
CA VAL A 169 -21.21 -7.82 2.72
C VAL A 169 -20.82 -6.60 3.53
N SER A 170 -21.81 -5.74 3.79
CA SER A 170 -21.85 -4.78 4.88
C SER A 170 -22.86 -5.19 5.93
N VAL A 171 -22.61 -4.92 7.21
CA VAL A 171 -23.56 -5.20 8.29
C VAL A 171 -24.02 -3.92 8.97
N LEU A 172 -25.31 -3.82 9.25
CA LEU A 172 -25.93 -2.73 10.01
C LEU A 172 -26.66 -3.30 11.23
N PHE A 173 -26.31 -2.82 12.42
CA PHE A 173 -27.11 -3.02 13.62
C PHE A 173 -28.11 -1.86 13.72
N ASP A 174 -29.40 -2.15 13.55
CA ASP A 174 -30.45 -1.13 13.55
C ASP A 174 -31.75 -1.65 14.14
N ASN A 175 -32.40 -0.83 14.99
CA ASN A 175 -33.69 -1.14 15.61
C ASN A 175 -33.76 -2.53 16.28
N GLY A 176 -32.69 -2.94 16.97
CA GLY A 176 -32.60 -4.23 17.66
C GLY A 176 -32.40 -5.44 16.75
N LYS A 177 -32.12 -5.21 15.46
CA LYS A 177 -31.88 -6.25 14.45
C LYS A 177 -30.51 -6.10 13.81
N ILE A 178 -30.06 -7.17 13.16
CA ILE A 178 -28.78 -7.25 12.44
C ILE A 178 -29.12 -7.47 10.97
N TYR A 179 -28.70 -6.56 10.10
CA TYR A 179 -28.94 -6.66 8.66
C TYR A 179 -27.64 -6.82 7.90
N ALA A 180 -27.56 -7.81 7.02
CA ALA A 180 -26.52 -7.91 6.01
C ALA A 180 -27.01 -7.27 4.70
N ILE A 181 -26.18 -6.40 4.13
CA ILE A 181 -26.38 -5.70 2.86
C ILE A 181 -25.30 -6.18 1.91
N TYR A 182 -25.67 -6.76 0.77
CA TYR A 182 -24.75 -7.51 -0.08
C TYR A 182 -25.22 -7.50 -1.55
N GLY A 183 -24.33 -7.89 -2.47
CA GLY A 183 -24.65 -8.03 -3.89
C GLY A 183 -23.71 -7.28 -4.82
N TYR A 184 -24.09 -7.27 -6.10
CA TYR A 184 -23.44 -6.54 -7.18
C TYR A 184 -24.53 -6.06 -8.14
N ASP A 185 -24.57 -4.76 -8.47
CA ASP A 185 -25.57 -4.09 -9.35
C ASP A 185 -27.01 -4.10 -8.79
N GLU A 186 -27.48 -5.26 -8.33
CA GLU A 186 -28.65 -5.43 -7.48
C GLU A 186 -28.22 -5.61 -6.01
N VAL A 187 -28.76 -4.78 -5.13
CA VAL A 187 -28.39 -4.76 -3.70
C VAL A 187 -29.50 -5.39 -2.87
N HIS A 188 -29.11 -6.40 -2.08
CA HIS A 188 -29.99 -7.15 -1.20
C HIS A 188 -29.80 -6.76 0.26
N CYS A 189 -30.83 -7.01 1.05
CA CYS A 189 -30.82 -6.91 2.50
C CYS A 189 -31.46 -8.16 3.11
N VAL A 190 -30.76 -8.81 4.04
CA VAL A 190 -31.24 -9.99 4.77
C VAL A 190 -31.00 -9.82 6.27
N GLU A 191 -31.93 -10.29 7.09
CA GLU A 191 -31.80 -10.22 8.56
C GLU A 191 -30.99 -11.43 9.08
N ILE A 192 -29.99 -11.16 9.92
CA ILE A 192 -29.20 -12.16 10.64
C ILE A 192 -29.84 -12.40 12.01
N LYS A 193 -29.93 -13.68 12.41
CA LYS A 193 -30.42 -14.06 13.74
C LYS A 193 -29.52 -13.49 14.84
N PRO A 194 -30.07 -13.02 15.98
CA PRO A 194 -29.26 -12.42 17.05
C PRO A 194 -28.17 -13.33 17.64
N ASP A 195 -28.33 -14.65 17.54
CA ASP A 195 -27.35 -15.65 18.00
C ASP A 195 -26.28 -16.01 16.96
N LEU A 196 -26.31 -15.35 15.78
CA LEU A 196 -25.43 -15.57 14.64
C LEU A 196 -25.49 -17.00 14.07
N SER A 197 -26.59 -17.73 14.30
CA SER A 197 -26.78 -19.12 13.82
C SER A 197 -27.19 -19.21 12.35
N GLY A 198 -27.47 -18.09 11.70
CA GLY A 198 -27.92 -18.03 10.31
C GLY A 198 -28.79 -16.81 10.04
N PHE A 199 -29.41 -16.81 8.86
CA PHE A 199 -30.36 -15.78 8.45
C PHE A 199 -31.78 -16.07 8.95
N VAL A 200 -32.59 -15.03 9.10
CA VAL A 200 -34.03 -15.15 9.34
C VAL A 200 -34.69 -15.56 8.03
N GLU A 201 -35.42 -16.67 8.05
CA GLU A 201 -36.07 -17.24 6.86
C GLU A 201 -37.07 -16.27 6.24
N GLY A 202 -37.02 -16.12 4.91
CA GLY A 202 -37.90 -15.21 4.15
C GLY A 202 -37.61 -13.72 4.33
N SER A 203 -36.53 -13.34 5.01
CA SER A 203 -36.18 -11.93 5.24
C SER A 203 -35.37 -11.28 4.11
N ASP A 204 -34.77 -12.08 3.23
CA ASP A 204 -34.00 -11.58 2.07
C ASP A 204 -34.92 -10.84 1.09
N ARG A 205 -34.49 -9.66 0.70
CA ARG A 205 -35.18 -8.79 -0.25
C ARG A 205 -34.19 -7.89 -0.99
N CYS A 206 -34.50 -7.63 -2.26
CA CYS A 206 -33.84 -6.58 -3.02
C CYS A 206 -34.29 -5.19 -2.50
N ILE A 207 -33.33 -4.34 -2.14
CA ILE A 207 -33.57 -2.96 -1.67
C ILE A 207 -33.15 -1.91 -2.71
N ILE A 208 -32.25 -2.27 -3.64
CA ILE A 208 -31.90 -1.47 -4.81
C ILE A 208 -31.89 -2.39 -6.03
N PRO A 209 -32.88 -2.28 -6.94
CA PRO A 209 -32.94 -3.11 -8.13
C PRO A 209 -31.77 -2.88 -9.07
N ARG A 210 -31.48 -3.88 -9.90
CA ARG A 210 -30.52 -3.78 -11.00
C ARG A 210 -30.73 -2.53 -11.86
N GLY A 211 -29.65 -1.92 -12.32
CA GLY A 211 -29.71 -0.76 -13.22
C GLY A 211 -29.79 0.60 -12.52
N ASN A 212 -29.58 0.64 -11.19
CA ASN A 212 -29.46 1.88 -10.42
C ASN A 212 -28.00 2.34 -10.25
N ALA A 213 -27.08 1.78 -11.05
CA ALA A 213 -25.65 2.09 -11.05
C ALA A 213 -25.01 1.89 -9.67
N MET A 214 -25.34 0.79 -9.01
CA MET A 214 -24.57 0.29 -7.87
C MET A 214 -23.57 -0.76 -8.35
N GLY A 215 -22.52 -1.01 -7.59
CA GLY A 215 -21.59 -2.11 -7.86
C GLY A 215 -21.46 -3.00 -6.63
N GLU A 216 -20.24 -3.28 -6.17
CA GLU A 216 -19.91 -4.18 -5.05
C GLU A 216 -19.14 -3.47 -3.92
N GLY A 217 -18.60 -4.24 -2.97
CA GLY A 217 -17.89 -3.72 -1.80
C GLY A 217 -18.73 -2.75 -0.98
N HIS A 218 -19.89 -3.20 -0.50
CA HIS A 218 -20.84 -2.30 0.17
C HIS A 218 -20.38 -1.82 1.55
N HIS A 219 -20.50 -0.52 1.80
CA HIS A 219 -20.37 0.10 3.11
C HIS A 219 -21.66 0.81 3.48
N ALA A 220 -22.43 0.21 4.40
CA ALA A 220 -23.73 0.70 4.81
C ALA A 220 -23.68 1.49 6.12
N TYR A 221 -24.39 2.62 6.14
CA TYR A 221 -24.42 3.55 7.26
C TYR A 221 -25.84 4.02 7.55
N LYS A 222 -26.07 4.39 8.81
CA LYS A 222 -27.19 5.23 9.22
C LYS A 222 -26.65 6.56 9.74
N ILE A 223 -26.84 7.63 8.98
CA ILE A 223 -26.28 8.96 9.27
C ILE A 223 -27.45 9.94 9.39
N ASN A 224 -27.61 10.56 10.56
CA ASN A 224 -28.66 11.54 10.84
C ASN A 224 -30.07 11.06 10.44
N GLY A 225 -30.38 9.80 10.74
CA GLY A 225 -31.68 9.18 10.46
C GLY A 225 -31.89 8.67 9.03
N ARG A 226 -30.92 8.88 8.13
CA ARG A 226 -30.94 8.38 6.74
C ARG A 226 -29.99 7.21 6.53
N TYR A 227 -30.29 6.37 5.56
CA TYR A 227 -29.47 5.23 5.17
C TYR A 227 -28.60 5.60 3.98
N TYR A 228 -27.33 5.24 4.05
CA TYR A 228 -26.36 5.43 2.99
C TYR A 228 -25.69 4.10 2.66
N ILE A 229 -25.49 3.79 1.39
CA ILE A 229 -24.73 2.61 0.95
C ILE A 229 -23.69 3.11 -0.05
N ILE A 230 -22.41 3.01 0.32
CA ILE A 230 -21.29 3.32 -0.58
C ILE A 230 -20.82 2.02 -1.23
N SER A 231 -20.51 2.04 -2.52
CA SER A 231 -20.03 0.87 -3.27
C SER A 231 -19.01 1.24 -4.34
N ALA A 232 -18.15 0.30 -4.71
CA ALA A 232 -17.31 0.39 -5.90
C ALA A 232 -18.09 -0.03 -7.13
N ASP A 233 -17.98 0.69 -8.24
CA ASP A 233 -18.45 0.23 -9.55
C ASP A 233 -17.28 0.28 -10.53
N TYR A 234 -16.84 -0.88 -10.99
CA TYR A 234 -15.59 -1.03 -11.75
C TYR A 234 -15.73 -0.71 -13.24
N ALA A 235 -16.95 -0.71 -13.80
CA ALA A 235 -17.17 -0.63 -15.24
C ALA A 235 -17.92 0.64 -15.66
N PRO A 236 -17.50 1.36 -16.71
CA PRO A 236 -16.34 1.10 -17.58
C PRO A 236 -14.99 1.53 -16.98
N MET A 237 -15.03 2.25 -15.86
CA MET A 237 -13.88 2.72 -15.07
C MET A 237 -14.32 2.75 -13.62
N GLY A 238 -13.41 2.39 -12.71
CA GLY A 238 -13.61 2.47 -11.27
C GLY A 238 -14.20 3.82 -10.84
N ARG A 239 -15.22 3.75 -10.02
CA ARG A 239 -15.83 4.91 -9.37
C ARG A 239 -16.47 4.49 -8.06
N MET A 240 -16.70 5.47 -7.19
CA MET A 240 -17.49 5.25 -5.98
C MET A 240 -18.89 5.81 -6.16
N MET A 241 -19.84 4.94 -5.88
CA MET A 241 -21.26 5.24 -5.87
C MET A 241 -21.72 5.38 -4.43
N CYS A 242 -22.68 6.26 -4.20
CA CYS A 242 -23.40 6.37 -2.94
C CYS A 242 -24.89 6.27 -3.24
N ALA A 243 -25.60 5.40 -2.54
CA ALA A 243 -27.03 5.37 -2.47
C ALA A 243 -27.51 6.06 -1.18
N ARG A 244 -28.68 6.71 -1.19
CA ARG A 244 -29.29 7.34 -0.03
C ARG A 244 -30.81 7.11 0.03
N ALA A 245 -31.34 6.80 1.21
CA ALA A 245 -32.78 6.65 1.46
C ALA A 245 -33.18 7.11 2.87
N ASP A 246 -34.46 7.42 3.06
CA ASP A 246 -35.04 7.70 4.40
C ASP A 246 -35.43 6.42 5.16
N LYS A 247 -35.56 5.28 4.46
CA LYS A 247 -35.88 3.95 5.02
C LYS A 247 -34.88 2.91 4.49
N LEU A 248 -34.62 1.86 5.26
CA LEU A 248 -33.71 0.78 4.86
C LEU A 248 -34.24 0.03 3.62
N GLU A 249 -35.56 -0.06 3.49
CA GLU A 249 -36.24 -0.65 2.33
C GLU A 249 -36.23 0.25 1.08
N GLY A 250 -35.70 1.47 1.19
CA GLY A 250 -35.73 2.46 0.12
C GLY A 250 -37.04 3.25 0.02
N PRO A 251 -37.33 3.86 -1.14
CA PRO A 251 -36.50 3.83 -2.35
C PRO A 251 -35.17 4.57 -2.15
N TYR A 252 -34.14 4.13 -2.86
CA TYR A 252 -32.81 4.75 -2.85
C TYR A 252 -32.61 5.65 -4.07
N GLU A 253 -32.02 6.83 -3.85
CA GLU A 253 -31.39 7.64 -4.90
C GLU A 253 -29.90 7.27 -4.97
N THR A 254 -29.25 7.36 -6.14
CA THR A 254 -27.81 7.07 -6.30
C THR A 254 -27.04 8.23 -6.93
N ARG A 255 -25.78 8.43 -6.52
CA ARG A 255 -24.85 9.43 -7.08
C ARG A 255 -23.41 8.90 -7.11
N VAL A 256 -22.63 9.37 -8.08
CA VAL A 256 -21.16 9.25 -8.05
C VAL A 256 -20.62 10.22 -7.00
N ILE A 257 -19.76 9.75 -6.10
CA ILE A 257 -19.13 10.58 -5.05
C ILE A 257 -17.60 10.72 -5.21
N SER A 258 -16.99 9.87 -6.04
CA SER A 258 -15.58 9.96 -6.45
C SER A 258 -15.38 9.29 -7.81
N CYS A 259 -14.56 9.90 -8.67
CA CYS A 259 -14.19 9.31 -9.95
C CYS A 259 -12.91 9.93 -10.51
N ARG A 260 -12.20 9.19 -11.38
CA ARG A 260 -11.04 9.66 -12.15
C ARG A 260 -9.82 10.07 -11.33
N GLU A 261 -9.81 9.91 -10.02
CA GLU A 261 -8.63 10.20 -9.21
C GLU A 261 -7.73 8.97 -9.14
N THR A 262 -6.56 9.04 -9.76
CA THR A 262 -5.56 7.95 -9.76
C THR A 262 -4.30 8.30 -8.99
N MET A 263 -4.21 9.51 -8.42
CA MET A 263 -3.01 10.06 -7.79
C MET A 263 -1.79 10.12 -8.73
N GLY A 264 -2.02 10.10 -10.05
CA GLY A 264 -0.96 10.00 -11.06
C GLY A 264 -0.34 8.62 -11.15
N THR A 265 -1.08 7.58 -10.81
CA THR A 265 -0.70 6.17 -10.98
C THR A 265 -1.37 5.61 -12.24
N GLU A 266 -0.58 4.90 -13.04
CA GLU A 266 -1.04 4.20 -14.24
C GLU A 266 -1.77 2.90 -13.90
N HIS A 267 -2.55 2.39 -14.85
CA HIS A 267 -3.06 1.03 -14.76
C HIS A 267 -1.91 0.02 -14.87
N SER A 268 -1.91 -1.00 -14.01
CA SER A 268 -0.87 -2.03 -13.99
C SER A 268 -0.74 -2.76 -15.33
N THR A 269 0.50 -3.18 -15.64
CA THR A 269 0.78 -4.21 -16.64
C THR A 269 0.10 -5.52 -16.21
N TRP A 270 -0.64 -6.18 -17.10
CA TRP A 270 -1.57 -7.24 -16.71
C TRP A 270 -1.28 -8.59 -17.40
N ILE A 271 -1.43 -9.71 -16.68
CA ILE A 271 -1.37 -11.08 -17.26
C ILE A 271 -2.62 -11.40 -18.07
N THR A 272 -2.48 -11.72 -19.35
CA THR A 272 -3.63 -11.93 -20.26
C THR A 272 -4.06 -13.39 -20.41
N ASN A 273 -3.22 -14.36 -20.03
CA ASN A 273 -3.45 -15.77 -20.30
C ASN A 273 -3.62 -16.62 -19.02
N VAL A 274 -4.01 -15.99 -17.91
CA VAL A 274 -4.38 -16.65 -16.65
C VAL A 274 -5.66 -16.00 -16.10
N PRO A 275 -6.84 -16.61 -16.31
CA PRO A 275 -8.08 -16.10 -15.74
C PRO A 275 -8.15 -16.36 -14.22
N MET A 276 -9.02 -15.63 -13.52
CA MET A 276 -9.19 -15.71 -12.07
C MET A 276 -9.50 -17.14 -11.57
N ASP A 277 -10.33 -17.88 -12.30
CA ASP A 277 -10.74 -19.27 -12.02
C ASP A 277 -9.89 -20.31 -12.78
N GLY A 278 -8.84 -19.87 -13.47
CA GLY A 278 -7.95 -20.71 -14.27
C GLY A 278 -7.03 -21.61 -13.44
N ALA A 279 -6.41 -22.58 -14.13
CA ALA A 279 -5.36 -23.40 -13.53
C ALA A 279 -4.11 -22.57 -13.25
N MET A 280 -3.36 -22.94 -12.20
CA MET A 280 -2.06 -22.33 -11.92
C MET A 280 -1.08 -22.61 -13.07
N PRO A 281 -0.30 -21.61 -13.51
CA PRO A 281 0.76 -21.80 -14.49
C PRO A 281 1.77 -22.88 -14.09
N GLU A 282 2.21 -23.68 -15.06
CA GLU A 282 3.16 -24.78 -14.84
C GLU A 282 4.45 -24.58 -15.63
N MET A 283 5.57 -24.90 -14.99
CA MET A 283 6.90 -24.92 -15.60
C MET A 283 6.87 -25.74 -16.90
N LYS A 284 7.57 -25.28 -17.95
CA LYS A 284 7.63 -25.91 -19.28
C LYS A 284 6.32 -26.04 -20.06
N LYS A 285 5.17 -25.65 -19.50
CA LYS A 285 3.84 -25.77 -20.15
C LYS A 285 3.15 -24.42 -20.34
N TRP A 286 3.63 -23.38 -19.68
CA TRP A 286 3.08 -22.04 -19.74
C TRP A 286 4.19 -21.03 -20.07
N LYS A 287 3.79 -19.92 -20.69
CA LYS A 287 4.65 -18.76 -20.95
C LYS A 287 3.87 -17.49 -20.63
N MET A 288 4.57 -16.49 -20.13
CA MET A 288 3.95 -15.23 -19.78
C MET A 288 3.46 -14.48 -21.02
N GLU A 289 2.19 -14.08 -20.98
CA GLU A 289 1.62 -13.09 -21.88
C GLU A 289 1.10 -11.92 -21.05
N ILE A 290 1.57 -10.72 -21.40
CA ILE A 290 1.20 -9.48 -20.71
C ILE A 290 0.65 -8.46 -21.69
N ARG A 291 -0.21 -7.59 -21.17
CA ARG A 291 -0.66 -6.38 -21.85
C ARG A 291 -0.40 -5.18 -20.96
N LYS A 292 0.34 -4.20 -21.48
CA LYS A 292 0.42 -2.86 -20.90
C LYS A 292 -0.70 -1.99 -21.48
N PRO A 293 -1.66 -1.51 -20.68
CA PRO A 293 -2.71 -0.60 -21.16
C PRO A 293 -2.15 0.73 -21.64
N ASN A 294 -2.97 1.52 -22.35
CA ASN A 294 -2.68 2.94 -22.53
C ASN A 294 -2.60 3.60 -21.15
N ALA A 295 -1.56 4.40 -20.91
CA ALA A 295 -1.29 4.98 -19.58
C ALA A 295 -2.46 5.79 -19.00
N ASP A 296 -3.25 6.44 -19.85
CA ASP A 296 -4.42 7.23 -19.43
C ASP A 296 -5.75 6.47 -19.49
N ASN A 297 -5.73 5.19 -19.88
CA ASN A 297 -6.85 4.29 -19.69
C ASN A 297 -6.86 3.76 -18.24
N MET A 298 -7.66 4.39 -17.39
CA MET A 298 -7.54 4.25 -15.94
C MET A 298 -8.05 2.91 -15.38
N GLY A 299 -9.03 2.25 -16.03
CA GLY A 299 -9.67 1.05 -15.49
C GLY A 299 -10.01 1.19 -14.00
N CYS A 300 -9.54 0.27 -13.16
CA CYS A 300 -9.69 0.29 -11.70
C CYS A 300 -8.54 0.98 -10.94
N ALA A 301 -7.58 1.63 -11.63
CA ALA A 301 -6.52 2.44 -11.00
C ALA A 301 -7.03 3.77 -10.39
N THR A 302 -8.35 3.98 -10.38
CA THR A 302 -9.00 5.12 -9.73
C THR A 302 -9.35 4.78 -8.29
N LEU A 303 -9.53 5.79 -7.43
CA LEU A 303 -10.07 5.58 -6.09
C LEU A 303 -11.46 4.91 -6.19
N HIS A 304 -11.57 3.72 -5.61
CA HIS A 304 -12.80 2.94 -5.58
C HIS A 304 -12.87 2.10 -4.30
N GLN A 305 -14.07 1.60 -3.99
CA GLN A 305 -14.38 0.87 -2.76
C GLN A 305 -14.05 1.65 -1.47
N GLY A 306 -14.43 1.11 -0.32
CA GLY A 306 -14.31 1.78 0.96
C GLY A 306 -15.51 2.66 1.26
N GLY A 307 -15.36 3.54 2.23
CA GLY A 307 -16.48 4.28 2.79
C GLY A 307 -16.06 5.54 3.53
N ILE A 308 -16.86 5.97 4.49
CA ILE A 308 -16.66 7.23 5.21
C ILE A 308 -16.66 7.02 6.72
N ILE A 309 -15.98 7.93 7.41
CA ILE A 309 -15.85 7.93 8.86
C ILE A 309 -15.91 9.36 9.38
N GLN A 310 -16.58 9.56 10.52
CA GLN A 310 -16.68 10.86 11.17
C GLN A 310 -15.69 10.96 12.33
N LEU A 311 -14.96 12.07 12.40
CA LEU A 311 -14.12 12.43 13.53
C LEU A 311 -14.99 12.87 14.73
N GLU A 312 -14.34 13.10 15.88
CA GLU A 312 -15.00 13.66 17.07
C GLU A 312 -15.46 15.11 16.86
N ASN A 313 -14.71 15.90 16.07
CA ASN A 313 -15.04 17.30 15.78
C ASN A 313 -16.21 17.46 14.78
N GLY A 314 -16.70 16.35 14.20
CA GLY A 314 -17.80 16.34 13.24
C GLY A 314 -17.36 16.27 11.77
N ASP A 315 -16.08 16.46 11.47
CA ASP A 315 -15.53 16.36 10.11
C ASP A 315 -15.64 14.92 9.59
N TRP A 316 -15.79 14.82 8.27
CA TRP A 316 -15.87 13.53 7.58
C TRP A 316 -14.64 13.28 6.74
N TRP A 317 -14.19 12.03 6.79
CA TRP A 317 -13.10 11.51 5.99
C TRP A 317 -13.55 10.27 5.25
N GLY A 318 -12.99 10.08 4.07
CA GLY A 318 -13.24 8.95 3.20
C GLY A 318 -12.02 8.05 3.16
N PHE A 319 -12.22 6.75 3.29
CA PHE A 319 -11.18 5.75 3.03
C PHE A 319 -11.58 4.96 1.79
N SER A 320 -10.61 4.70 0.92
CA SER A 320 -10.85 3.95 -0.31
C SER A 320 -9.66 3.07 -0.66
N MET A 321 -9.82 2.17 -1.62
CA MET A 321 -8.67 1.49 -2.22
C MET A 321 -8.34 2.03 -3.61
N LEU A 322 -7.16 1.65 -4.10
CA LEU A 322 -6.72 1.95 -5.45
C LEU A 322 -5.82 0.81 -5.95
N ASP A 323 -6.07 0.35 -7.18
CA ASP A 323 -5.21 -0.64 -7.85
C ASP A 323 -3.87 0.01 -8.17
N PHE A 324 -2.83 -0.41 -7.45
CA PHE A 324 -1.56 0.30 -7.36
C PHE A 324 -0.40 -0.53 -7.89
N LEU A 325 -0.48 -0.83 -9.20
CA LEU A 325 0.58 -1.52 -9.93
C LEU A 325 0.94 -2.87 -9.29
N ALA A 326 2.21 -3.26 -9.37
CA ALA A 326 2.74 -4.53 -8.88
C ALA A 326 2.58 -4.76 -7.37
N VAL A 327 2.40 -3.70 -6.56
CA VAL A 327 2.24 -3.83 -5.10
C VAL A 327 0.87 -4.38 -4.72
N GLY A 328 -0.10 -4.31 -5.64
CA GLY A 328 -1.49 -4.69 -5.41
C GLY A 328 -2.37 -3.50 -5.06
N ARG A 329 -3.35 -3.71 -4.18
CA ARG A 329 -4.37 -2.68 -3.87
C ARG A 329 -4.03 -2.01 -2.56
N THR A 330 -3.88 -0.67 -2.59
CA THR A 330 -3.47 0.15 -1.44
C THR A 330 -4.64 0.95 -0.89
N THR A 331 -4.59 1.30 0.39
CA THR A 331 -5.62 2.15 1.03
C THR A 331 -5.23 3.63 0.94
N CYS A 332 -6.19 4.48 0.59
CA CYS A 332 -6.07 5.93 0.51
C CYS A 332 -7.05 6.62 1.47
N LEU A 333 -6.71 7.83 1.88
CA LEU A 333 -7.51 8.69 2.75
C LEU A 333 -7.85 10.01 2.03
N SER A 334 -9.09 10.45 2.12
CA SER A 334 -9.60 11.64 1.43
C SER A 334 -10.41 12.54 2.36
N PRO A 335 -10.32 13.88 2.27
CA PRO A 335 -11.31 14.75 2.89
C PRO A 335 -12.68 14.52 2.24
N VAL A 336 -13.77 14.65 3.00
CA VAL A 336 -15.14 14.54 2.49
C VAL A 336 -15.85 15.88 2.63
N THR A 337 -16.39 16.37 1.52
CA THR A 337 -17.24 17.57 1.49
C THR A 337 -18.69 17.16 1.28
N TRP A 338 -19.57 17.58 2.20
CA TRP A 338 -21.00 17.36 2.08
C TRP A 338 -21.67 18.47 1.24
N VAL A 339 -22.36 18.07 0.17
CA VAL A 339 -23.14 18.99 -0.68
C VAL A 339 -24.53 18.41 -0.89
N ASP A 340 -25.58 19.15 -0.55
CA ASP A 340 -26.99 18.72 -0.66
C ASP A 340 -27.28 17.35 -0.02
N GLY A 341 -26.59 17.06 1.09
CA GLY A 341 -26.70 15.81 1.83
C GLY A 341 -26.02 14.61 1.16
N TRP A 342 -25.02 14.83 0.30
CA TRP A 342 -24.17 13.81 -0.34
C TRP A 342 -22.69 13.97 0.02
N PRO A 343 -21.98 12.87 0.36
CA PRO A 343 -20.59 12.91 0.82
C PRO A 343 -19.59 12.76 -0.33
N TYR A 344 -19.20 13.86 -0.98
CA TYR A 344 -18.21 13.83 -2.06
C TYR A 344 -16.79 13.73 -1.51
N PHE A 345 -15.96 12.87 -2.10
CA PHE A 345 -14.52 12.84 -1.79
C PHE A 345 -13.83 14.03 -2.47
N GLY A 346 -12.96 14.72 -1.74
CA GLY A 346 -12.29 15.93 -2.21
C GLY A 346 -12.78 17.19 -1.51
N LEU A 347 -12.23 18.32 -1.95
CA LEU A 347 -12.46 19.65 -1.37
C LEU A 347 -13.62 20.36 -2.08
N GLU A 348 -14.18 21.40 -1.44
CA GLU A 348 -15.34 22.15 -1.92
C GLU A 348 -15.30 22.54 -3.41
N ASN A 349 -14.15 23.03 -3.87
CA ASN A 349 -13.97 23.47 -5.25
C ASN A 349 -13.42 22.38 -6.18
N ASN A 350 -13.26 21.14 -5.71
CA ASN A 350 -12.72 19.99 -6.46
C ASN A 350 -13.39 18.66 -6.08
N LEU A 351 -14.72 18.64 -6.01
CA LEU A 351 -15.50 17.46 -5.65
C LEU A 351 -15.25 16.29 -6.62
N GLY A 352 -15.16 15.09 -6.04
CA GLY A 352 -14.86 13.84 -6.73
C GLY A 352 -13.38 13.59 -7.02
N ARG A 353 -12.49 14.53 -6.66
CA ARG A 353 -11.04 14.47 -6.89
C ARG A 353 -10.29 14.80 -5.60
N SER A 354 -9.68 13.77 -5.00
CA SER A 354 -8.94 13.92 -3.74
C SER A 354 -7.51 14.42 -3.95
N PRO A 355 -6.99 15.29 -3.08
CA PRO A 355 -5.57 15.62 -3.08
C PRO A 355 -4.73 14.40 -2.67
N ARG A 356 -3.53 14.28 -3.27
CA ARG A 356 -2.58 13.25 -2.87
C ARG A 356 -1.96 13.56 -1.50
N THR A 357 -1.60 14.82 -1.28
CA THR A 357 -1.06 15.35 -0.03
C THR A 357 -2.04 16.35 0.57
N TRP A 358 -2.40 16.17 1.84
CA TRP A 358 -3.30 17.09 2.55
C TRP A 358 -2.96 17.20 4.04
N PHE A 359 -3.59 18.15 4.73
CA PHE A 359 -3.49 18.27 6.18
C PHE A 359 -3.94 16.96 6.85
N LYS A 360 -3.29 16.61 7.96
CA LYS A 360 -3.75 15.49 8.77
C LYS A 360 -5.16 15.77 9.33
N PRO A 361 -5.96 14.72 9.58
CA PRO A 361 -7.23 14.85 10.30
C PRO A 361 -7.07 15.62 11.61
N ASP A 362 -8.01 16.54 11.87
CA ASP A 362 -8.01 17.36 13.08
C ASP A 362 -8.55 16.54 14.27
N VAL A 363 -7.62 15.85 14.93
CA VAL A 363 -7.87 15.03 16.12
C VAL A 363 -7.11 15.61 17.31
N SER A 364 -7.62 15.34 18.52
CA SER A 364 -7.03 15.83 19.77
C SER A 364 -5.65 15.23 20.07
N THR A 365 -5.35 14.05 19.51
CA THR A 365 -4.14 13.29 19.79
C THR A 365 -3.02 13.62 18.80
N LYS A 366 -1.83 13.94 19.32
CA LYS A 366 -0.62 14.05 18.51
C LYS A 366 0.09 12.70 18.45
N VAL A 367 0.25 12.17 17.25
CA VAL A 367 0.95 10.91 16.99
C VAL A 367 2.27 11.19 16.29
N THR A 368 3.34 10.54 16.75
CA THR A 368 4.65 10.59 16.08
C THR A 368 4.59 9.74 14.80
N PRO A 369 5.13 10.23 13.67
CA PRO A 369 5.18 9.45 12.42
C PRO A 369 5.80 8.07 12.61
N HIS A 370 5.10 7.03 12.17
CA HIS A 370 5.61 5.67 12.16
C HIS A 370 4.95 4.82 11.06
N ALA A 371 5.57 3.68 10.76
CA ALA A 371 5.02 2.65 9.90
C ALA A 371 4.31 1.58 10.74
N PRO A 372 3.28 0.90 10.23
CA PRO A 372 2.55 -0.12 10.98
C PRO A 372 3.36 -1.37 11.34
N TYR A 373 4.46 -1.61 10.61
CA TYR A 373 5.26 -2.81 10.76
C TYR A 373 6.75 -2.51 10.77
N VAL A 374 7.47 -3.31 11.56
CA VAL A 374 8.90 -3.52 11.36
C VAL A 374 9.05 -4.60 10.29
N ARG A 375 9.72 -4.25 9.18
CA ARG A 375 9.89 -5.15 8.02
C ARG A 375 11.03 -6.15 8.21
N SER A 376 12.17 -5.68 8.71
CA SER A 376 13.33 -6.54 8.91
C SER A 376 13.15 -7.44 10.13
N ASP A 377 13.58 -8.69 10.01
CA ASP A 377 13.48 -9.70 11.07
C ASP A 377 14.76 -10.53 11.12
N ASN A 378 15.41 -10.58 12.28
CA ASN A 378 16.56 -11.43 12.54
C ASN A 378 16.17 -12.68 13.35
N PHE A 379 14.87 -12.89 13.58
CA PHE A 379 14.28 -14.02 14.29
C PHE A 379 14.74 -14.21 15.75
N ASP A 380 15.45 -13.25 16.35
CA ASP A 380 15.97 -13.34 17.71
C ASP A 380 14.85 -13.34 18.77
N SER A 381 13.69 -12.78 18.44
CA SER A 381 12.54 -12.74 19.35
C SER A 381 11.97 -14.13 19.67
N GLY A 382 12.32 -15.16 18.87
CA GLY A 382 11.76 -16.50 18.97
C GLY A 382 10.34 -16.64 18.41
N LYS A 383 9.77 -15.57 17.85
CA LYS A 383 8.45 -15.54 17.22
C LYS A 383 8.53 -14.77 15.89
N LEU A 384 7.64 -15.09 14.96
CA LEU A 384 7.49 -14.30 13.75
C LEU A 384 6.91 -12.92 14.11
N LEU A 385 7.48 -11.86 13.55
CA LEU A 385 6.88 -10.53 13.62
C LEU A 385 5.48 -10.50 12.94
N PRO A 386 4.56 -9.61 13.35
CA PRO A 386 3.20 -9.55 12.80
C PRO A 386 3.09 -9.29 11.30
N VAL A 387 4.14 -8.80 10.65
CA VAL A 387 4.17 -8.54 9.20
C VAL A 387 4.15 -9.82 8.36
N TRP A 388 4.55 -10.95 8.96
CA TRP A 388 4.66 -12.22 8.28
C TRP A 388 3.31 -12.92 8.11
N GLN A 389 3.11 -13.49 6.92
CA GLN A 389 2.00 -14.41 6.65
C GLN A 389 2.48 -15.59 5.81
N TRP A 390 2.01 -16.78 6.14
CA TRP A 390 2.14 -17.97 5.32
C TRP A 390 1.25 -17.87 4.07
N ASN A 391 1.80 -18.29 2.94
CA ASN A 391 1.03 -18.64 1.76
C ASN A 391 0.32 -19.97 2.02
N HIS A 392 -1.01 -19.95 2.11
CA HIS A 392 -1.84 -21.09 2.54
C HIS A 392 -1.61 -21.49 4.01
N LEU A 393 -2.27 -22.55 4.47
CA LEU A 393 -2.07 -23.09 5.83
C LEU A 393 -0.67 -23.73 5.94
N PRO A 394 0.13 -23.36 6.94
CA PRO A 394 1.39 -24.04 7.19
C PRO A 394 1.16 -25.40 7.87
N ASP A 395 2.13 -26.31 7.70
CA ASP A 395 2.34 -27.45 8.57
C ASP A 395 3.26 -27.02 9.73
N ASP A 396 2.67 -26.83 10.92
CA ASP A 396 3.36 -26.36 12.11
C ASP A 396 4.39 -27.35 12.68
N SER A 397 4.40 -28.60 12.22
CA SER A 397 5.46 -29.56 12.55
C SER A 397 6.73 -29.38 11.70
N LYS A 398 6.66 -28.54 10.65
CA LYS A 398 7.69 -28.41 9.61
C LYS A 398 8.37 -27.05 9.57
N TRP A 399 8.15 -26.21 10.58
CA TRP A 399 8.91 -24.97 10.76
C TRP A 399 9.19 -24.71 12.24
N ALA A 400 10.23 -23.93 12.52
CA ALA A 400 10.52 -23.44 13.86
C ALA A 400 11.45 -22.23 13.80
N ILE A 401 11.40 -21.37 14.83
CA ILE A 401 12.48 -20.42 15.09
C ILE A 401 13.41 -21.03 16.15
N LYS A 402 14.68 -21.23 15.81
CA LYS A 402 15.67 -21.85 16.70
C LYS A 402 16.97 -21.06 16.69
N LYS A 403 17.36 -20.54 17.85
CA LYS A 403 18.63 -19.80 18.06
C LYS A 403 18.78 -18.60 17.12
N GLY A 404 17.72 -17.78 17.00
CA GLY A 404 17.74 -16.60 16.12
C GLY A 404 17.71 -16.92 14.63
N ARG A 405 17.10 -18.06 14.25
CA ARG A 405 17.00 -18.48 12.85
C ARG A 405 15.65 -19.09 12.54
N LEU A 406 15.07 -18.75 11.39
CA LEU A 406 13.92 -19.46 10.85
C LEU A 406 14.39 -20.75 10.18
N ARG A 407 13.87 -21.89 10.63
CA ARG A 407 14.11 -23.20 10.04
C ARG A 407 12.88 -23.69 9.30
N LEU A 408 13.05 -24.07 8.03
CA LEU A 408 12.00 -24.66 7.20
C LEU A 408 12.40 -26.09 6.80
N HIS A 409 11.59 -27.09 7.17
CA HIS A 409 11.77 -28.47 6.74
C HIS A 409 11.20 -28.65 5.33
N THR A 410 11.96 -29.34 4.46
CA THR A 410 11.55 -29.50 3.06
C THR A 410 10.52 -30.62 2.91
N MET A 411 9.35 -30.24 2.41
CA MET A 411 8.26 -31.16 2.07
C MET A 411 8.16 -31.37 0.55
N PRO A 412 7.54 -32.47 0.09
CA PRO A 412 7.24 -32.66 -1.33
C PRO A 412 6.46 -31.48 -1.93
N ALA A 413 6.95 -30.91 -3.03
CA ALA A 413 6.19 -29.98 -3.86
C ALA A 413 6.64 -30.08 -5.32
N LYS A 414 5.70 -29.91 -6.27
CA LYS A 414 6.03 -29.97 -7.71
C LYS A 414 6.85 -28.75 -8.17
N ASP A 415 6.53 -27.59 -7.61
CA ASP A 415 7.15 -26.29 -7.87
C ASP A 415 6.84 -25.32 -6.72
N PHE A 416 7.22 -24.05 -6.89
CA PHE A 416 7.15 -23.02 -5.86
C PHE A 416 5.71 -22.66 -5.44
N TYR A 417 4.72 -22.68 -6.34
CA TYR A 417 3.32 -22.42 -5.95
C TYR A 417 2.75 -23.52 -5.03
N TRP A 418 3.36 -24.69 -5.02
CA TRP A 418 2.88 -25.85 -4.26
C TRP A 418 3.73 -26.11 -3.01
N ALA A 419 4.71 -25.25 -2.74
CA ALA A 419 5.57 -25.32 -1.57
C ALA A 419 4.80 -24.86 -0.32
N LYS A 420 4.34 -25.81 0.49
CA LYS A 420 3.84 -25.55 1.84
C LYS A 420 4.94 -24.86 2.69
N ASN A 421 4.52 -24.13 3.72
CA ASN A 421 5.42 -23.34 4.58
C ASN A 421 6.25 -22.29 3.81
N THR A 422 5.69 -21.74 2.74
CA THR A 422 6.23 -20.52 2.12
C THR A 422 5.82 -19.33 2.98
N LEU A 423 6.79 -18.69 3.63
CA LEU A 423 6.58 -17.54 4.51
C LEU A 423 6.74 -16.25 3.71
N THR A 424 5.80 -15.32 3.82
CA THR A 424 5.75 -14.14 2.94
C THR A 424 5.59 -12.81 3.68
N GLN A 425 6.18 -11.75 3.10
CA GLN A 425 5.76 -10.36 3.33
C GLN A 425 5.17 -9.80 2.04
N ARG A 426 4.22 -8.86 2.16
CA ARG A 426 3.65 -8.13 1.01
C ARG A 426 4.75 -7.36 0.26
N GLY A 427 4.53 -7.01 -1.00
CA GLY A 427 5.42 -6.13 -1.76
C GLY A 427 5.62 -4.81 -1.03
N ILE A 428 6.85 -4.29 -1.06
CA ILE A 428 7.26 -3.11 -0.27
C ILE A 428 7.70 -2.03 -1.25
N GLY A 429 6.80 -1.10 -1.55
CA GLY A 429 7.07 -0.04 -2.51
C GLY A 429 7.51 1.29 -1.87
N PRO A 430 7.81 2.31 -2.69
CA PRO A 430 7.90 2.26 -4.15
C PRO A 430 9.03 1.34 -4.65
N VAL A 431 10.16 1.38 -3.94
CA VAL A 431 11.34 0.57 -4.22
C VAL A 431 11.81 -0.03 -2.90
N SER A 432 12.16 -1.32 -2.91
CA SER A 432 12.83 -1.96 -1.79
C SER A 432 13.92 -2.93 -2.24
N VAL A 433 14.91 -3.12 -1.36
CA VAL A 433 15.99 -4.07 -1.52
C VAL A 433 15.92 -5.05 -0.34
N THR A 434 15.54 -6.28 -0.62
CA THR A 434 15.42 -7.34 0.39
C THR A 434 16.62 -8.27 0.29
N THR A 435 17.33 -8.50 1.39
CA THR A 435 18.47 -9.43 1.48
C THR A 435 18.22 -10.45 2.58
N VAL A 436 18.57 -11.71 2.32
CA VAL A 436 18.47 -12.80 3.31
C VAL A 436 19.76 -13.60 3.32
N THR A 437 20.11 -14.14 4.48
CA THR A 437 21.17 -15.14 4.63
C THR A 437 20.58 -16.55 4.70
N LEU A 438 20.91 -17.41 3.73
CA LEU A 438 20.46 -18.80 3.65
C LEU A 438 21.59 -19.77 4.00
N ASP A 439 21.32 -20.73 4.87
CA ASP A 439 22.15 -21.91 5.15
C ASP A 439 21.43 -23.21 4.74
N ALA A 440 22.00 -23.89 3.75
CA ALA A 440 21.53 -25.13 3.16
C ALA A 440 22.28 -26.38 3.65
N SER A 441 23.10 -26.28 4.71
CA SER A 441 24.01 -27.36 5.15
C SER A 441 23.30 -28.67 5.51
N HIS A 442 22.01 -28.60 5.83
CA HIS A 442 21.19 -29.74 6.25
C HIS A 442 20.17 -30.17 5.19
N MET A 443 20.20 -29.57 4.01
CA MET A 443 19.37 -29.98 2.87
C MET A 443 19.89 -31.30 2.26
N LYS A 444 18.98 -32.06 1.67
CA LYS A 444 19.22 -33.36 1.05
C LYS A 444 18.93 -33.31 -0.45
N GLU A 445 19.34 -34.36 -1.16
CA GLU A 445 19.09 -34.51 -2.60
C GLU A 445 17.64 -34.20 -3.00
N GLY A 446 17.48 -33.26 -3.94
CA GLY A 446 16.19 -32.80 -4.43
C GLY A 446 15.58 -31.62 -3.68
N ASP A 447 16.17 -31.20 -2.56
CA ASP A 447 15.75 -30.01 -1.83
C ASP A 447 16.12 -28.73 -2.59
N ILE A 448 15.24 -27.73 -2.50
CA ILE A 448 15.38 -26.37 -3.00
C ILE A 448 14.92 -25.42 -1.89
N ALA A 449 15.70 -24.38 -1.59
CA ALA A 449 15.33 -23.34 -0.65
C ALA A 449 15.89 -21.99 -1.09
N GLY A 450 15.20 -20.90 -0.82
CA GLY A 450 15.61 -19.60 -1.34
C GLY A 450 14.72 -18.42 -0.96
N LEU A 451 15.00 -17.31 -1.64
CA LEU A 451 14.25 -16.08 -1.63
C LEU A 451 13.52 -15.94 -2.97
N GLY A 452 12.20 -15.80 -2.91
CA GLY A 452 11.34 -15.67 -4.08
C GLY A 452 10.51 -14.39 -4.08
N LEU A 453 10.06 -14.02 -5.26
CA LEU A 453 8.94 -13.13 -5.49
C LEU A 453 7.75 -13.98 -5.92
N LEU A 454 6.81 -14.21 -4.98
CA LEU A 454 5.57 -14.91 -5.24
C LEU A 454 4.61 -13.95 -5.95
N ASN A 455 4.36 -14.22 -7.22
CA ASN A 455 3.38 -13.56 -8.09
C ASN A 455 3.03 -14.53 -9.24
N ILE A 456 2.23 -14.11 -10.23
CA ILE A 456 2.16 -14.79 -11.53
C ILE A 456 2.77 -13.89 -12.62
N PRO A 457 3.89 -14.29 -13.24
CA PRO A 457 4.75 -15.43 -12.86
C PRO A 457 5.46 -15.20 -11.52
N TYR A 458 5.92 -16.28 -10.89
CA TYR A 458 6.89 -16.19 -9.81
C TYR A 458 8.33 -16.19 -10.35
N GLU A 459 9.24 -15.69 -9.54
CA GLU A 459 10.69 -15.74 -9.76
C GLU A 459 11.40 -16.04 -8.44
N TRP A 460 12.50 -16.79 -8.47
CA TRP A 460 13.27 -17.03 -7.24
C TRP A 460 14.75 -17.30 -7.50
N ILE A 461 15.53 -17.07 -6.45
CA ILE A 461 16.95 -17.42 -6.34
C ILE A 461 17.16 -18.23 -5.06
N GLY A 462 18.01 -19.25 -5.11
CA GLY A 462 18.24 -20.12 -3.95
C GLY A 462 19.32 -21.16 -4.15
N ILE A 463 19.36 -22.12 -3.23
CA ILE A 463 20.24 -23.29 -3.30
C ILE A 463 19.39 -24.53 -3.59
N ALA A 464 19.82 -25.33 -4.56
CA ALA A 464 19.31 -26.67 -4.82
C ALA A 464 20.39 -27.73 -4.50
N ILE A 465 20.01 -28.87 -3.91
CA ILE A 465 20.92 -29.99 -3.72
C ILE A 465 20.76 -30.98 -4.88
N LYS A 466 21.82 -31.11 -5.69
CA LYS A 466 21.88 -32.00 -6.86
C LYS A 466 23.11 -32.87 -6.79
N ALA A 467 22.95 -34.17 -7.04
CA ALA A 467 24.03 -35.14 -6.91
C ALA A 467 24.82 -34.99 -5.59
N LYS A 468 24.09 -34.72 -4.50
CA LYS A 468 24.56 -34.49 -3.13
C LYS A 468 25.48 -33.26 -2.96
N LYS A 469 25.43 -32.30 -3.88
CA LYS A 469 26.20 -31.05 -3.81
C LYS A 469 25.27 -29.83 -3.89
N PRO A 470 25.59 -28.74 -3.18
CA PRO A 470 24.85 -27.49 -3.30
C PRO A 470 25.13 -26.83 -4.66
N CYS A 471 24.09 -26.23 -5.23
CA CYS A 471 24.12 -25.50 -6.49
C CYS A 471 23.27 -24.23 -6.32
N LEU A 472 23.81 -23.07 -6.70
CA LEU A 472 23.00 -21.87 -6.87
C LEU A 472 22.02 -22.16 -7.99
N HIS A 473 20.77 -21.79 -7.77
CA HIS A 473 19.68 -22.01 -8.70
C HIS A 473 18.83 -20.74 -8.76
N TYR A 474 18.74 -20.16 -9.95
CA TYR A 474 17.78 -19.12 -10.27
C TYR A 474 16.78 -19.70 -11.29
N TYR A 475 15.51 -19.39 -11.09
CA TYR A 475 14.46 -19.77 -12.02
C TYR A 475 13.39 -18.68 -12.10
N ASP A 476 12.97 -18.36 -13.32
CA ASP A 476 11.80 -17.54 -13.59
C ASP A 476 10.75 -18.34 -14.38
N LEU A 477 9.51 -18.28 -13.91
CA LEU A 477 8.40 -18.95 -14.59
C LEU A 477 7.97 -18.19 -15.85
N GLY A 478 8.22 -16.88 -15.91
CA GLY A 478 7.76 -16.01 -16.99
C GLY A 478 8.36 -16.38 -18.34
N THR A 479 9.67 -16.64 -18.36
CA THR A 479 10.42 -17.04 -19.56
C THR A 479 10.80 -18.52 -19.56
N ASP A 480 10.58 -19.22 -18.44
CA ASP A 480 10.97 -20.62 -18.20
C ASP A 480 12.50 -20.82 -18.29
N GLU A 481 13.27 -19.79 -17.94
CA GLU A 481 14.73 -19.82 -17.91
C GLU A 481 15.26 -20.34 -16.56
N THR A 482 16.37 -21.06 -16.61
CA THR A 482 17.06 -21.60 -15.44
C THR A 482 18.54 -21.26 -15.53
N ILE A 483 19.11 -20.74 -14.44
CA ILE A 483 20.55 -20.50 -14.32
C ILE A 483 21.06 -21.29 -13.11
N GLU A 484 22.11 -22.08 -13.32
CA GLU A 484 22.68 -22.95 -12.29
C GLU A 484 24.19 -22.78 -12.21
N MET A 485 24.72 -22.77 -10.99
CA MET A 485 26.16 -22.70 -10.73
C MET A 485 26.54 -23.57 -9.53
N PRO A 486 27.48 -24.53 -9.67
CA PRO A 486 27.96 -25.31 -8.55
C PRO A 486 28.51 -24.43 -7.41
N LEU A 487 28.24 -24.83 -6.16
CA LEU A 487 28.71 -24.11 -4.98
C LEU A 487 29.71 -24.96 -4.19
N ASN A 488 30.71 -24.29 -3.61
CA ASN A 488 31.67 -24.89 -2.69
C ASN A 488 31.27 -24.72 -1.22
N GLN A 489 30.24 -23.92 -0.96
CA GLN A 489 29.71 -23.65 0.37
C GLN A 489 28.18 -23.74 0.34
N PRO A 490 27.54 -24.25 1.41
CA PRO A 490 26.08 -24.36 1.49
C PRO A 490 25.42 -23.08 2.03
N ARG A 491 26.17 -22.00 2.23
CA ARG A 491 25.66 -20.74 2.80
C ARG A 491 25.88 -19.58 1.85
N MET A 492 24.88 -18.72 1.66
CA MET A 492 24.99 -17.54 0.79
C MET A 492 23.98 -16.45 1.17
N PHE A 493 24.22 -15.25 0.63
CA PHE A 493 23.30 -14.13 0.71
C PHE A 493 22.52 -14.03 -0.60
N LEU A 494 21.21 -13.85 -0.49
CA LEU A 494 20.29 -13.74 -1.62
C LEU A 494 19.60 -12.40 -1.54
N ARG A 495 19.41 -11.73 -2.68
CA ARG A 495 18.81 -10.40 -2.71
C ARG A 495 17.83 -10.23 -3.86
N ILE A 496 16.74 -9.53 -3.58
CA ILE A 496 15.79 -9.02 -4.58
C ILE A 496 15.71 -7.50 -4.44
N THR A 497 15.96 -6.79 -5.54
CA THR A 497 15.59 -5.37 -5.69
C THR A 497 14.25 -5.33 -6.43
N GLY A 498 13.21 -4.85 -5.76
CA GLY A 498 11.88 -4.66 -6.35
C GLY A 498 11.59 -3.18 -6.56
N ASP A 499 11.23 -2.81 -7.78
CA ASP A 499 10.67 -1.50 -8.12
C ASP A 499 9.20 -1.69 -8.50
N PHE A 500 8.32 -1.46 -7.52
CA PHE A 500 6.89 -1.70 -7.66
C PHE A 500 6.17 -0.54 -8.37
N GLU A 501 6.80 0.64 -8.44
CA GLU A 501 6.29 1.78 -9.21
C GLU A 501 6.58 1.64 -10.70
N HIS A 502 7.70 1.03 -11.07
CA HIS A 502 8.04 0.75 -12.48
C HIS A 502 7.81 -0.73 -12.87
N GLU A 503 7.22 -1.52 -11.97
CA GLU A 503 6.79 -2.91 -12.18
C GLU A 503 7.91 -3.86 -12.62
N TRP A 504 9.08 -3.86 -11.97
CA TRP A 504 10.15 -4.81 -12.26
C TRP A 504 10.91 -5.31 -11.02
N ALA A 505 11.48 -6.51 -11.12
CA ALA A 505 12.36 -7.08 -10.11
C ALA A 505 13.74 -7.44 -10.69
N GLU A 506 14.77 -7.42 -9.85
CA GLU A 506 16.13 -7.86 -10.16
C GLU A 506 16.68 -8.74 -9.03
N PHE A 507 17.24 -9.88 -9.39
CA PHE A 507 17.77 -10.87 -8.46
C PHE A 507 19.30 -10.80 -8.44
N SER A 508 19.88 -10.97 -7.25
CA SER A 508 21.33 -11.03 -7.06
C SER A 508 21.72 -11.94 -5.91
N TYR A 509 22.98 -12.36 -5.88
CA TYR A 509 23.54 -13.18 -4.80
C TYR A 509 24.90 -12.65 -4.37
N SER A 510 25.33 -13.05 -3.17
CA SER A 510 26.65 -12.76 -2.63
C SER A 510 27.19 -13.92 -1.80
N PHE A 511 28.52 -14.06 -1.78
CA PHE A 511 29.25 -15.01 -0.95
C PHE A 511 29.77 -14.42 0.35
N ASP A 512 29.90 -13.09 0.42
CA ASP A 512 30.50 -12.34 1.53
C ASP A 512 29.53 -11.34 2.19
N GLY A 513 28.34 -11.14 1.61
CA GLY A 513 27.33 -10.21 2.10
C GLY A 513 27.62 -8.75 1.72
N VAL A 514 28.67 -8.50 0.93
CA VAL A 514 29.11 -7.15 0.54
C VAL A 514 29.05 -6.99 -0.97
N ASN A 515 29.65 -7.91 -1.72
CA ASN A 515 29.70 -7.88 -3.17
C ASN A 515 28.57 -8.71 -3.74
N PHE A 516 27.63 -8.08 -4.45
CA PHE A 516 26.47 -8.73 -5.06
C PHE A 516 26.63 -8.80 -6.58
N TRP A 517 26.28 -9.95 -7.15
CA TRP A 517 26.24 -10.19 -8.60
C TRP A 517 24.81 -10.45 -9.05
N ASN A 518 24.37 -9.71 -10.07
CA ASN A 518 23.06 -9.89 -10.67
C ASN A 518 22.98 -11.25 -11.39
N ILE A 519 21.80 -11.86 -11.35
CA ILE A 519 21.50 -13.11 -12.05
C ILE A 519 20.14 -12.99 -12.73
N GLY A 520 20.00 -13.62 -13.89
CA GLY A 520 18.79 -13.48 -14.71
C GLY A 520 18.68 -12.11 -15.36
N LYS A 521 17.50 -11.83 -15.91
CA LYS A 521 17.14 -10.54 -16.52
C LYS A 521 16.17 -9.82 -15.59
N ARG A 522 16.03 -8.51 -15.75
CA ARG A 522 14.91 -7.78 -15.16
C ARG A 522 13.63 -8.18 -15.87
N LEU A 523 12.67 -8.69 -15.10
CA LEU A 523 11.38 -9.11 -15.60
C LEU A 523 10.28 -8.21 -15.04
N PRO A 524 9.19 -8.01 -15.81
CA PRO A 524 8.05 -7.25 -15.35
C PRO A 524 7.34 -8.00 -14.21
N ILE A 525 6.77 -7.26 -13.26
CA ILE A 525 5.90 -7.76 -12.19
C ILE A 525 4.45 -7.38 -12.54
N PRO A 526 3.77 -8.15 -13.40
CA PRO A 526 2.41 -7.81 -13.79
C PRO A 526 1.41 -8.12 -12.66
N TYR A 527 0.27 -7.43 -12.69
CA TYR A 527 -0.88 -7.76 -11.87
C TYR A 527 -1.79 -8.81 -12.55
N GLN A 528 -2.59 -9.48 -11.73
CA GLN A 528 -3.36 -10.67 -12.10
C GLN A 528 -4.44 -10.94 -11.04
N THR A 529 -5.56 -11.54 -11.43
CA THR A 529 -6.70 -11.82 -10.53
C THR A 529 -6.76 -13.25 -10.01
N LYS A 530 -5.88 -14.16 -10.46
CA LYS A 530 -5.85 -15.55 -9.99
C LYS A 530 -5.43 -15.67 -8.52
N ILE A 531 -4.35 -14.98 -8.12
CA ILE A 531 -3.98 -14.81 -6.71
C ILE A 531 -4.69 -13.58 -6.15
N PHE A 532 -5.04 -12.59 -6.99
CA PHE A 532 -5.71 -11.33 -6.62
C PHE A 532 -4.90 -10.46 -5.62
N GLN A 533 -3.71 -10.91 -5.22
CA GLN A 533 -2.77 -10.15 -4.43
C GLN A 533 -1.69 -9.53 -5.30
N GLY A 534 -1.11 -8.43 -4.83
CA GLY A 534 0.18 -7.93 -5.32
C GLY A 534 1.31 -8.92 -5.08
N ALA A 535 2.47 -8.64 -5.68
CA ALA A 535 3.63 -9.49 -5.53
C ALA A 535 4.15 -9.52 -4.08
N ARG A 536 4.70 -10.66 -3.65
CA ARG A 536 5.11 -10.88 -2.26
C ARG A 536 6.53 -11.44 -2.18
N TYR A 537 7.34 -10.91 -1.28
CA TYR A 537 8.62 -11.53 -0.94
C TYR A 537 8.38 -12.82 -0.16
N ALA A 538 9.17 -13.86 -0.43
CA ALA A 538 8.91 -15.19 0.10
C ALA A 538 10.20 -15.94 0.50
N LEU A 539 10.21 -16.49 1.71
CA LEU A 539 11.16 -17.51 2.15
C LEU A 539 10.53 -18.87 1.98
N PHE A 540 11.23 -19.80 1.34
CA PHE A 540 10.66 -21.11 1.04
C PHE A 540 11.69 -22.23 1.12
N ALA A 541 11.19 -23.45 1.34
CA ALA A 541 11.97 -24.66 1.21
C ALA A 541 11.06 -25.85 0.85
N PHE A 542 11.40 -26.60 -0.20
CA PHE A 542 10.65 -27.79 -0.63
C PHE A 542 11.57 -28.83 -1.29
N ASN A 543 11.06 -30.03 -1.50
CA ASN A 543 11.74 -31.10 -2.22
C ASN A 543 11.00 -31.43 -3.52
N ARG A 544 11.71 -31.35 -4.65
CA ARG A 544 11.13 -31.53 -5.99
C ARG A 544 11.04 -33.01 -6.43
N GLN A 545 11.61 -33.94 -5.67
CA GLN A 545 11.60 -35.37 -5.97
C GLN A 545 10.43 -36.12 -5.31
N GLY A 546 9.44 -35.40 -4.76
CA GLY A 546 8.23 -36.00 -4.22
C GLY A 546 8.42 -36.72 -2.88
N LYS A 547 9.45 -36.38 -2.11
CA LYS A 547 9.78 -37.00 -0.81
C LYS A 547 10.10 -35.95 0.26
N GLU A 548 10.04 -36.34 1.52
CA GLU A 548 10.56 -35.53 2.64
C GLU A 548 12.08 -35.40 2.55
N GLY A 549 12.60 -34.20 2.80
CA GLY A 549 14.03 -33.92 2.68
C GLY A 549 14.71 -33.56 4.00
N GLY A 550 15.55 -32.55 3.95
CA GLY A 550 16.28 -31.98 5.08
C GLY A 550 15.59 -30.73 5.64
N TYR A 551 16.38 -29.69 5.87
CA TYR A 551 15.87 -28.36 6.21
C TYR A 551 16.85 -27.27 5.78
N ALA A 552 16.30 -26.08 5.55
CA ALA A 552 17.04 -24.84 5.36
C ALA A 552 16.91 -23.94 6.59
N GLU A 553 17.94 -23.13 6.86
CA GLU A 553 17.88 -22.08 7.88
C GLU A 553 18.09 -20.70 7.25
N PHE A 554 17.32 -19.72 7.71
CA PHE A 554 17.46 -18.32 7.36
C PHE A 554 17.87 -17.55 8.63
N ASP A 555 18.98 -16.83 8.57
CA ASP A 555 19.46 -16.06 9.73
C ASP A 555 18.71 -14.72 9.84
N ASP A 556 18.26 -14.18 8.71
CA ASP A 556 17.68 -12.85 8.64
C ASP A 556 16.77 -12.66 7.42
N PHE A 557 15.97 -11.60 7.50
CA PHE A 557 15.29 -10.93 6.42
C PHE A 557 15.50 -9.43 6.59
N ASN A 558 16.40 -8.84 5.81
CA ASN A 558 16.73 -7.42 5.88
C ASN A 558 16.13 -6.66 4.69
N VAL A 559 15.40 -5.60 4.97
CA VAL A 559 14.79 -4.74 3.95
C VAL A 559 15.47 -3.38 3.97
N GLU A 560 15.71 -2.80 2.81
CA GLU A 560 16.04 -1.38 2.67
C GLU A 560 14.96 -0.72 1.82
N GLU A 561 14.49 0.46 2.22
CA GLU A 561 13.46 1.23 1.51
C GLU A 561 14.05 2.60 1.09
N PRO A 562 14.77 2.69 -0.04
CA PRO A 562 15.56 3.88 -0.40
C PRO A 562 14.74 5.16 -0.56
N LEU A 563 13.41 5.04 -0.76
CA LEU A 563 12.49 6.15 -0.97
C LEU A 563 11.57 6.42 0.23
N ALA A 564 11.76 5.73 1.36
CA ALA A 564 10.98 5.98 2.57
C ALA A 564 11.29 7.36 3.20
N ASP A 565 12.50 7.91 3.01
CA ASP A 565 12.82 9.26 3.46
C ASP A 565 12.34 10.33 2.47
N ARG A 566 11.18 10.91 2.77
CA ARG A 566 10.59 12.01 1.98
C ARG A 566 10.88 13.40 2.52
N SER A 567 11.72 13.54 3.56
CA SER A 567 12.00 14.82 4.22
C SER A 567 12.63 15.88 3.31
N ARG A 568 13.17 15.45 2.16
CA ARG A 568 13.84 16.32 1.16
C ARG A 568 13.03 16.50 -0.13
N ASN A 569 11.81 15.95 -0.20
CA ASN A 569 11.01 15.98 -1.42
C ASN A 569 10.34 17.34 -1.68
N ILE A 570 10.28 18.19 -0.66
CA ILE A 570 9.96 19.61 -0.81
C ILE A 570 11.27 20.40 -0.75
N PRO A 571 11.67 21.13 -1.80
CA PRO A 571 12.93 21.86 -1.85
C PRO A 571 12.85 23.21 -1.10
N LEU A 572 12.41 23.19 0.16
CA LEU A 572 12.24 24.37 1.01
C LEU A 572 13.55 25.17 1.16
N GLY A 573 13.46 26.49 1.00
CA GLY A 573 14.59 27.42 1.07
C GLY A 573 15.54 27.35 -0.12
N LYS A 574 15.21 26.57 -1.16
CA LYS A 574 16.05 26.42 -2.35
C LYS A 574 15.49 27.19 -3.53
N THR A 575 16.38 27.53 -4.45
CA THR A 575 16.02 27.99 -5.79
C THR A 575 15.89 26.80 -6.72
N VAL A 576 14.76 26.68 -7.40
CA VAL A 576 14.48 25.59 -8.34
C VAL A 576 13.98 26.10 -9.68
N SER A 577 14.12 25.27 -10.71
CA SER A 577 13.42 25.41 -11.99
C SER A 577 12.42 24.28 -12.15
N PHE A 578 11.25 24.57 -12.73
CA PHE A 578 10.20 23.59 -13.00
C PHE A 578 10.13 23.27 -14.49
N LEU A 579 10.29 21.99 -14.85
CA LEU A 579 10.04 21.46 -16.19
C LEU A 579 8.69 20.76 -16.19
N ASN A 580 7.75 21.22 -17.00
CA ASN A 580 6.46 20.55 -17.14
C ASN A 580 6.63 19.23 -17.91
N LEU A 581 6.10 18.14 -17.37
CA LEU A 581 6.28 16.82 -17.99
C LEU A 581 5.52 16.69 -19.31
N GLY A 582 4.32 17.27 -19.40
CA GLY A 582 3.43 17.15 -20.54
C GLY A 582 4.00 17.76 -21.83
N ASN A 583 4.48 19.01 -21.76
CA ASN A 583 5.05 19.69 -22.94
C ASN A 583 6.58 19.73 -22.98
N ARG A 584 7.26 19.20 -21.95
CA ARG A 584 8.73 19.22 -21.82
C ARG A 584 9.33 20.63 -21.89
N GLN A 585 8.61 21.64 -21.42
CA GLN A 585 9.06 23.04 -21.39
C GLN A 585 9.20 23.56 -19.98
N TRP A 586 10.08 24.55 -19.83
CA TRP A 586 10.34 25.18 -18.53
C TRP A 586 9.26 26.20 -18.20
N MET A 587 8.81 26.22 -16.95
CA MET A 587 7.99 27.31 -16.42
C MET A 587 8.80 28.61 -16.42
N GLN A 588 8.20 29.70 -16.91
CA GLN A 588 8.80 31.03 -16.94
C GLN A 588 7.97 32.02 -16.13
N ALA A 589 8.64 32.75 -15.24
CA ALA A 589 8.13 33.98 -14.65
C ALA A 589 8.39 35.16 -15.61
N ASN A 590 7.41 35.52 -16.42
CA ASN A 590 7.60 36.53 -17.45
C ASN A 590 7.59 37.97 -16.89
N PRO A 591 8.42 38.90 -17.42
CA PRO A 591 8.41 40.32 -17.02
C PRO A 591 7.06 41.03 -17.12
N ARG A 592 6.13 40.53 -17.96
CA ARG A 592 4.73 41.00 -18.03
C ARG A 592 3.83 40.47 -16.92
N LYS A 593 4.42 39.89 -15.86
CA LYS A 593 3.73 39.29 -14.70
C LYS A 593 2.79 38.13 -15.05
N MET A 594 3.19 37.33 -16.04
CA MET A 594 2.51 36.10 -16.46
C MET A 594 3.40 34.89 -16.19
N VAL A 595 2.78 33.73 -15.98
CA VAL A 595 3.50 32.45 -15.93
C VAL A 595 3.12 31.59 -17.15
N TYR A 596 4.10 31.20 -17.96
CA TYR A 596 3.89 30.36 -19.16
C TYR A 596 5.11 29.50 -19.46
N SER A 597 4.97 28.54 -20.38
CA SER A 597 6.07 27.65 -20.78
C SER A 597 6.96 28.25 -21.87
N VAL A 598 8.25 27.92 -21.84
CA VAL A 598 9.20 28.29 -22.89
C VAL A 598 10.15 27.15 -23.27
N TRP A 599 10.55 27.16 -24.55
CA TRP A 599 11.48 26.20 -25.15
C TRP A 599 12.91 26.32 -24.64
N GLU A 600 13.70 25.26 -24.84
CA GLU A 600 15.06 25.06 -24.32
C GLU A 600 16.16 25.85 -25.05
N ASP A 601 15.90 26.71 -26.05
CA ASP A 601 16.97 27.53 -26.65
C ASP A 601 17.47 28.59 -25.65
N MET A 602 18.38 28.15 -24.79
CA MET A 602 19.01 28.86 -23.68
C MET A 602 19.85 30.06 -24.15
N LYS A 603 20.09 30.24 -25.45
CA LYS A 603 20.93 31.33 -25.96
C LYS A 603 20.24 32.70 -25.96
N LYS A 604 18.92 32.75 -25.77
CA LYS A 604 18.14 34.01 -25.79
C LYS A 604 17.37 34.29 -24.49
N ARG A 605 17.43 33.41 -23.49
CA ARG A 605 16.65 33.52 -22.25
C ARG A 605 17.54 33.97 -21.09
N ASN A 606 17.04 34.86 -20.24
CA ASN A 606 17.66 35.10 -18.94
C ASN A 606 17.36 33.90 -18.02
N PRO A 607 18.35 33.10 -17.58
CA PRO A 607 18.09 31.93 -16.76
C PRO A 607 17.31 32.23 -15.48
N SER A 608 17.40 33.45 -14.93
CA SER A 608 16.63 33.85 -13.75
C SER A 608 15.12 33.87 -13.97
N ASP A 609 14.65 33.93 -15.23
CA ASP A 609 13.22 33.89 -15.55
C ASP A 609 12.61 32.49 -15.36
N CYS A 610 13.41 31.42 -15.19
CA CYS A 610 12.90 30.06 -14.87
C CYS A 610 13.02 29.71 -13.40
N MET A 611 13.57 30.59 -12.60
CA MET A 611 14.03 30.26 -11.25
C MET A 611 13.07 30.80 -10.22
N PHE A 612 12.67 29.93 -9.30
CA PHE A 612 11.77 30.23 -8.20
C PHE A 612 12.41 29.82 -6.88
N GLU A 613 12.45 30.73 -5.93
CA GLU A 613 12.72 30.40 -4.54
C GLU A 613 11.46 29.77 -3.92
N VAL A 614 11.61 28.59 -3.33
CA VAL A 614 10.53 27.86 -2.67
C VAL A 614 10.56 28.20 -1.19
N GLN A 615 9.65 29.05 -0.74
CA GLN A 615 9.63 29.53 0.63
C GLN A 615 8.57 28.79 1.46
N ASP A 616 8.96 28.33 2.66
CA ASP A 616 8.12 27.55 3.56
C ASP A 616 7.05 28.40 4.26
N ARG A 617 5.82 27.90 4.34
CA ARG A 617 4.72 28.48 5.14
C ARG A 617 4.13 27.48 6.13
N GLY A 618 4.87 26.41 6.43
CA GLY A 618 4.49 25.35 7.35
C GLY A 618 3.43 24.41 6.75
N ASN A 619 3.30 23.22 7.32
CA ASN A 619 2.27 22.24 6.94
C ASN A 619 2.24 21.94 5.43
N GLY A 620 3.42 21.79 4.80
CA GLY A 620 3.53 21.51 3.37
C GLY A 620 3.13 22.67 2.44
N LYS A 621 2.73 23.82 3.00
CA LYS A 621 2.39 25.03 2.25
C LYS A 621 3.66 25.75 1.83
N VAL A 622 3.66 26.24 0.59
CA VAL A 622 4.76 27.01 0.03
C VAL A 622 4.24 28.26 -0.67
N VAL A 623 5.11 29.26 -0.79
CA VAL A 623 5.00 30.31 -1.81
C VAL A 623 6.20 30.23 -2.74
N LEU A 624 6.01 30.55 -4.02
CA LEU A 624 7.07 30.54 -5.02
C LEU A 624 7.41 31.97 -5.42
N LYS A 625 8.64 32.42 -5.16
CA LYS A 625 9.11 33.77 -5.50
C LYS A 625 10.05 33.72 -6.70
N ALA A 626 9.70 34.41 -7.78
CA ALA A 626 10.54 34.48 -8.97
C ALA A 626 11.85 35.24 -8.70
N VAL A 627 12.98 34.64 -9.06
CA VAL A 627 14.33 35.19 -8.80
C VAL A 627 14.62 36.42 -9.65
N ASN A 628 13.98 36.57 -10.81
CA ASN A 628 14.12 37.77 -11.66
C ASN A 628 13.45 39.03 -11.10
N GLY A 629 12.89 38.99 -9.87
CA GLY A 629 12.31 40.15 -9.19
C GLY A 629 10.87 40.49 -9.60
N THR A 630 10.24 39.66 -10.43
CA THR A 630 8.85 39.89 -10.88
C THR A 630 7.78 39.65 -9.81
N GLY A 631 8.11 38.91 -8.75
CA GLY A 631 7.27 38.77 -7.56
C GLY A 631 6.97 37.32 -7.16
N TYR A 632 5.90 37.13 -6.40
CA TYR A 632 5.38 35.84 -5.95
C TYR A 632 4.38 35.30 -6.95
N MET A 633 4.45 34.01 -7.27
CA MET A 633 3.43 33.33 -8.05
C MET A 633 2.10 33.36 -7.30
N ALA A 634 1.03 33.80 -7.97
CA ALA A 634 -0.28 34.01 -7.38
C ALA A 634 -1.39 33.61 -8.36
N VAL A 635 -2.51 33.13 -7.83
CA VAL A 635 -3.71 32.82 -8.63
C VAL A 635 -4.65 34.01 -8.65
N ALA A 636 -4.69 34.72 -9.78
CA ALA A 636 -5.67 35.77 -10.01
C ALA A 636 -7.06 35.17 -10.32
N GLY A 637 -8.12 35.95 -10.09
CA GLY A 637 -9.47 35.58 -10.54
C GLY A 637 -9.91 34.17 -10.14
N LEU A 638 -10.40 33.41 -11.13
CA LEU A 638 -10.88 32.03 -10.97
C LEU A 638 -9.78 30.98 -11.21
N GLY A 639 -8.57 31.40 -11.60
CA GLY A 639 -7.47 30.50 -11.94
C GLY A 639 -7.53 29.96 -13.38
N MET A 640 -8.19 30.66 -14.30
CA MET A 640 -8.23 30.26 -15.71
C MET A 640 -6.86 30.35 -16.38
N SER A 641 -6.74 29.85 -17.62
CA SER A 641 -5.55 30.03 -18.46
C SER A 641 -5.05 31.48 -18.47
N GLY A 642 -3.83 31.68 -17.98
CA GLY A 642 -3.20 32.99 -17.82
C GLY A 642 -3.42 33.66 -16.47
N ASP A 643 -4.34 33.20 -15.61
CA ASP A 643 -4.56 33.76 -14.28
C ASP A 643 -3.48 33.35 -13.26
N LEU A 644 -2.55 32.46 -13.61
CA LEU A 644 -1.33 32.30 -12.86
C LEU A 644 -0.38 33.48 -13.16
N ARG A 645 -0.32 34.42 -12.22
CA ARG A 645 0.35 35.73 -12.35
C ARG A 645 1.48 35.87 -11.33
N LEU A 646 2.18 37.00 -11.41
CA LEU A 646 3.24 37.37 -10.46
C LEU A 646 2.83 38.64 -9.71
N SER A 647 2.62 38.50 -8.40
CA SER A 647 2.28 39.58 -7.48
C SER A 647 3.54 40.18 -6.85
N SER A 648 3.62 41.50 -6.77
CA SER A 648 4.74 42.17 -6.09
C SER A 648 4.71 42.00 -4.57
N VAL A 649 3.57 41.61 -4.01
CA VAL A 649 3.36 41.34 -2.59
C VAL A 649 2.85 39.93 -2.39
N GLU A 650 3.25 39.30 -1.30
CA GLU A 650 2.70 38.02 -0.89
C GLU A 650 1.29 38.21 -0.34
N THR A 651 0.38 37.31 -0.71
CA THR A 651 -1.02 37.27 -0.26
C THR A 651 -1.46 35.81 -0.14
N GLU A 652 -2.67 35.56 0.37
CA GLU A 652 -3.25 34.20 0.42
C GLU A 652 -3.37 33.55 -0.98
N ASP A 653 -3.53 34.36 -2.04
CA ASP A 653 -3.56 33.88 -3.43
C ASP A 653 -2.22 33.28 -3.89
N CYS A 654 -1.14 33.50 -3.12
CA CYS A 654 0.20 32.97 -3.39
C CYS A 654 0.43 31.59 -2.75
N LEU A 655 -0.50 31.09 -1.94
CA LEU A 655 -0.32 29.84 -1.20
C LEU A 655 -0.63 28.60 -2.05
N PHE A 656 0.33 27.68 -2.10
CA PHE A 656 0.19 26.38 -2.72
C PHE A 656 0.48 25.26 -1.72
N MET A 657 -0.32 24.20 -1.76
CA MET A 657 0.03 22.92 -1.15
C MET A 657 0.94 22.15 -2.11
N TRP A 658 2.14 21.78 -1.62
CA TRP A 658 3.04 20.94 -2.39
C TRP A 658 2.53 19.49 -2.42
N GLN A 659 2.49 18.90 -3.62
CA GLN A 659 2.03 17.54 -3.82
C GLN A 659 3.24 16.72 -4.26
N ASP A 660 3.79 15.94 -3.32
CA ASP A 660 4.97 15.11 -3.58
C ASP A 660 4.62 13.95 -4.52
N MET A 661 5.28 13.92 -5.69
CA MET A 661 5.11 12.88 -6.70
C MET A 661 6.27 11.89 -6.76
N LEU A 662 7.19 11.95 -5.77
CA LEU A 662 8.48 11.25 -5.75
C LEU A 662 9.38 11.64 -6.94
N HIS A 663 10.63 11.17 -6.94
CA HIS A 663 11.58 11.34 -8.05
C HIS A 663 11.81 12.78 -8.52
N GLY A 664 11.73 13.75 -7.58
CA GLY A 664 11.84 15.17 -7.92
C GLY A 664 10.67 15.70 -8.75
N GLN A 665 9.54 14.99 -8.76
CA GLN A 665 8.30 15.43 -9.39
C GLN A 665 7.36 16.05 -8.34
N CYS A 666 6.56 17.01 -8.76
CA CYS A 666 5.52 17.59 -7.92
C CYS A 666 4.32 18.09 -8.73
N MET A 667 3.18 18.22 -8.07
CA MET A 667 2.14 19.16 -8.48
C MET A 667 2.05 20.33 -7.48
N LEU A 668 1.45 21.43 -7.91
CA LEU A 668 1.21 22.61 -7.08
C LEU A 668 -0.29 22.85 -7.00
N MET A 669 -0.90 22.53 -5.86
CA MET A 669 -2.33 22.77 -5.66
C MET A 669 -2.55 24.14 -5.03
N SER A 670 -3.32 25.02 -5.66
CA SER A 670 -3.65 26.32 -5.10
C SER A 670 -4.62 26.15 -3.93
N LEU A 671 -4.32 26.83 -2.80
CA LEU A 671 -5.25 26.88 -1.68
C LEU A 671 -6.46 27.80 -1.93
N LYS A 672 -6.40 28.66 -2.95
CA LYS A 672 -7.52 29.52 -3.36
C LYS A 672 -8.58 28.73 -4.12
N THR A 673 -8.15 27.94 -5.11
CA THR A 673 -9.07 27.24 -6.02
C THR A 673 -9.29 25.77 -5.65
N HIS A 674 -8.48 25.19 -4.75
CA HIS A 674 -8.41 23.74 -4.50
C HIS A 674 -8.13 22.91 -5.77
N ARG A 675 -7.52 23.54 -6.77
CA ARG A 675 -7.18 22.98 -8.08
C ARG A 675 -5.69 23.16 -8.35
N TYR A 676 -5.19 22.48 -9.37
CA TYR A 676 -3.76 22.36 -9.63
C TYR A 676 -3.30 23.35 -10.69
N VAL A 677 -2.06 23.82 -10.52
CA VAL A 677 -1.34 24.55 -11.56
C VAL A 677 -1.10 23.62 -12.75
N GLY A 678 -1.48 24.06 -13.95
CA GLY A 678 -1.31 23.26 -15.16
C GLY A 678 -1.57 24.04 -16.44
N LEU A 679 -1.41 23.36 -17.57
CA LEU A 679 -1.76 23.82 -18.92
C LEU A 679 -2.10 22.61 -19.79
N ASP A 680 -2.79 22.83 -20.89
CA ASP A 680 -2.96 21.84 -21.95
C ASP A 680 -1.68 21.81 -22.82
N PRO A 681 -0.92 20.70 -22.82
CA PRO A 681 0.30 20.58 -23.61
C PRO A 681 0.11 20.79 -25.12
N ALA A 682 -1.10 20.60 -25.64
CA ALA A 682 -1.40 20.69 -27.07
C ALA A 682 -1.78 22.10 -27.53
N SER A 683 -2.24 22.97 -26.63
CA SER A 683 -2.82 24.28 -27.00
C SER A 683 -1.78 25.42 -27.05
N GLY A 684 -0.64 25.26 -26.35
CA GLY A 684 0.37 26.31 -26.21
C GLY A 684 -0.06 27.44 -25.27
N GLU A 685 -1.05 27.19 -24.41
CA GLU A 685 -1.60 28.18 -23.50
C GLU A 685 -0.66 28.56 -22.33
N ALA A 686 -1.02 29.63 -21.62
CA ALA A 686 -0.35 30.01 -20.38
C ALA A 686 -0.81 29.12 -19.22
N TYR A 687 -0.06 29.13 -18.11
CA TYR A 687 -0.46 28.34 -16.95
C TYR A 687 -1.77 28.86 -16.33
N ALA A 688 -2.59 27.92 -15.91
CA ALA A 688 -3.80 28.08 -15.13
C ALA A 688 -3.59 27.50 -13.73
N ALA A 689 -4.62 27.58 -12.89
CA ALA A 689 -4.73 26.95 -11.58
C ALA A 689 -6.15 26.41 -11.32
N ASP A 690 -6.80 25.90 -12.37
CA ASP A 690 -8.17 25.36 -12.39
C ASP A 690 -8.22 23.86 -12.73
N TRP A 691 -7.06 23.21 -12.85
CA TRP A 691 -7.00 21.79 -13.21
C TRP A 691 -7.50 20.88 -12.08
N PRO A 692 -8.37 19.88 -12.35
CA PRO A 692 -8.90 18.96 -11.34
C PRO A 692 -7.85 18.07 -10.69
N GLY A 693 -6.76 17.80 -11.40
CA GLY A 693 -5.71 16.87 -10.98
C GLY A 693 -4.94 16.35 -12.20
N THR A 694 -4.00 15.45 -11.94
CA THR A 694 -3.19 14.84 -12.99
C THR A 694 -3.94 13.74 -13.74
N SER A 695 -3.49 13.46 -14.96
CA SER A 695 -3.75 12.21 -15.64
C SER A 695 -2.87 11.10 -15.07
N ALA A 696 -3.22 9.85 -15.34
CA ALA A 696 -2.47 8.68 -14.86
C ALA A 696 -1.05 8.62 -15.44
N SER A 697 -0.88 9.01 -16.72
CA SER A 697 0.43 9.16 -17.36
C SER A 697 1.28 10.30 -16.81
N ARG A 698 0.70 11.20 -16.00
CA ARG A 698 1.32 12.46 -15.55
C ARG A 698 1.63 13.46 -16.67
N MET A 699 1.12 13.22 -17.88
CA MET A 699 1.44 14.01 -19.08
C MET A 699 0.41 15.09 -19.42
N ASN A 700 -0.69 15.24 -18.66
CA ASN A 700 -1.71 16.27 -18.93
C ASN A 700 -1.31 17.72 -18.59
N GLY A 701 -0.03 17.96 -18.27
CA GLY A 701 0.50 19.30 -18.02
C GLY A 701 0.33 19.83 -16.59
N THR A 702 -0.06 19.01 -15.62
CA THR A 702 -0.15 19.41 -14.19
C THR A 702 1.06 19.00 -13.34
N VAL A 703 1.90 18.10 -13.86
CA VAL A 703 3.08 17.57 -13.14
C VAL A 703 4.37 18.23 -13.64
N PHE A 704 5.21 18.61 -12.68
CA PHE A 704 6.49 19.26 -12.91
C PHE A 704 7.63 18.40 -12.37
N LEU A 705 8.70 18.26 -13.14
CA LEU A 705 10.02 17.89 -12.62
C LEU A 705 10.70 19.16 -12.11
N TRP A 706 11.02 19.23 -10.82
CA TRP A 706 11.79 20.33 -10.25
C TRP A 706 13.28 19.98 -10.20
N LYS A 707 14.13 20.98 -10.42
CA LYS A 707 15.59 20.84 -10.29
C LYS A 707 16.15 21.98 -9.47
N GLU A 708 16.93 21.64 -8.45
CA GLU A 708 17.69 22.62 -7.69
C GLU A 708 18.72 23.30 -8.57
N VAL A 709 18.70 24.63 -8.57
CA VAL A 709 19.70 25.45 -9.26
C VAL A 709 20.83 25.68 -8.27
N LYS A 710 21.91 24.90 -8.41
CA LYS A 710 23.12 25.13 -7.63
C LYS A 710 23.68 26.50 -8.03
N SER A 711 23.86 27.40 -7.06
CA SER A 711 24.66 28.59 -7.28
C SER A 711 26.05 28.14 -7.69
N ASN A 712 26.49 28.42 -8.92
CA ASN A 712 27.90 28.33 -9.25
C ASN A 712 28.61 29.25 -8.25
N GLY A 713 29.36 28.64 -7.32
CA GLY A 713 30.18 29.38 -6.37
C GLY A 713 31.04 30.35 -7.16
N LYS A 714 30.88 31.63 -6.86
CA LYS A 714 31.89 32.62 -7.22
C LYS A 714 33.07 32.50 -6.28
#